data_AF-A0A4Q5X6Y8-F1
#
_entry.id   AF-A0A4Q5X6Y8-F1
#
_cell.length_a   1.000
_cell.length_b   1.000
_cell.length_c   1.000
_cell.angle_alpha   90.00
_cell.angle_beta   90.00
_cell.angle_gamma   90.00
#
_symmetry.space_group_name_H-M   'P 1'
#
loop_
_entity.id
_entity.type
_entity.pdbx_description
1 polymer ?
#
loop_
_entity_poly.entity_id
_entity_poly.type
_entity_poly.pdbx_seq_one_letter_code
_entity_poly.pdbx_strand_id
1 'polypeptide(L)'
;MGERKLRAIVALGGVVAMVGCSGVDVTSRPIDDELGSQTEALTTLPSNWDPVCGDVSASRSPKTLYVATNGSDAAAGTQAAPLSTLNGAQAKILAAGDLATRDYVVVVRGGEYRGQTVQWSAFAPGAHIHIKAMAGERPVFNGAFAGETTTRLRHFLELEPPSATTNTNVTVEGLTVTHYVQVGFQLRGQCNRLYNNKIREIGDAFGNCLAPVSGSSHYIINGPGPGCADGSHPGECCPTEDPVAAGSGCWCIGFGAIDSMGGSHSLIKHNDIVDFKSAHDAGKLHAFYIAADGGGNASTDNRVEDNYVRGCDGNGVKVKRGSSHNKFLNNYFERVNFSCFMDIDTPASIHNSVTGNVCTFWYEHRLSTSLSSPAGTTSLTAGSQNFYFGTVSGTHGIGEVGAPDTDQATGRYFQPINNPSNTSSTSLDEIVTASTTADIDGDGKPEVFVALYYPTLNYTKVVYSDGGKPDLRTVAYTNVGWKVNALTKIRPFGATKDQVVGAFYLALTDETQVWVGAPTTDGRYQLTWGAKLLDSSGASGWKVNALTAGKFGADSADVLVTAAVVNGVQQIWRGDGHTAQSGSSIPGVALSSVYSNSSWRVTAMTNGAISGSTNSLITAFQWVASSSQINRIYTGDGVGGATSVQILPDTTKMVTALAVGRLGASTPRLVSSFDAAGTGQVYVWSGTTIGASAIYSNQFWAITSLATGAVDATSNDQLITSIDQVGRTEVRWADGTTGITNGGTLYAFP
;
A
#
# COMPACT_ATOMS: atom_id res chain seq x y z
N MET A 1 -18.76 -8.08 75.11
CA MET A 1 -18.77 -6.61 74.90
C MET A 1 -18.76 -6.42 73.40
N GLY A 2 -19.83 -6.18 72.63
CA GLY A 2 -21.14 -5.51 72.80
C GLY A 2 -21.21 -4.53 71.61
N GLU A 3 -22.19 -4.47 70.70
CA GLU A 3 -23.57 -4.96 70.55
C GLU A 3 -23.85 -5.15 69.03
N ARG A 4 -24.40 -6.28 68.58
CA ARG A 4 -25.81 -6.48 68.13
C ARG A 4 -26.51 -5.27 67.46
N LYS A 5 -26.98 -5.47 66.21
CA LYS A 5 -28.43 -5.52 65.91
C LYS A 5 -28.75 -6.26 64.60
N LEU A 6 -29.58 -7.30 64.79
CA LEU A 6 -30.39 -8.03 63.82
C LEU A 6 -31.55 -7.15 63.29
N ARG A 7 -31.97 -7.38 62.04
CA ARG A 7 -33.33 -7.81 61.57
C ARG A 7 -33.37 -7.64 60.02
N ALA A 8 -33.53 -8.65 59.14
CA ALA A 8 -34.46 -9.78 59.02
C ALA A 8 -35.59 -9.54 57.98
N ILE A 9 -35.73 -10.50 57.03
CA ILE A 9 -36.95 -11.01 56.32
C ILE A 9 -37.31 -10.31 54.97
N VAL A 10 -37.64 -10.94 53.80
CA VAL A 10 -38.25 -12.22 53.34
C VAL A 10 -37.66 -12.59 51.94
N ALA A 11 -37.13 -13.79 51.68
CA ALA A 11 -37.68 -14.94 50.89
C ALA A 11 -38.31 -14.69 49.49
N LEU A 12 -37.79 -15.40 48.45
CA LEU A 12 -38.49 -16.41 47.64
C LEU A 12 -37.76 -16.73 46.32
N GLY A 13 -37.53 -18.03 46.06
CA GLY A 13 -37.33 -18.68 44.75
C GLY A 13 -36.07 -18.30 43.97
N GLY A 14 -35.39 -19.16 43.22
CA GLY A 14 -35.62 -20.52 42.80
C GLY A 14 -34.48 -20.86 41.82
N VAL A 15 -34.02 -22.10 41.91
CA VAL A 15 -33.03 -22.82 41.12
C VAL A 15 -32.86 -22.36 39.65
N VAL A 16 -31.63 -22.03 39.25
CA VAL A 16 -31.09 -22.35 37.91
C VAL A 16 -29.69 -22.92 38.08
N ALA A 17 -29.48 -24.10 37.51
CA ALA A 17 -28.24 -24.85 37.53
C ALA A 17 -27.12 -24.11 36.80
N MET A 18 -25.97 -23.90 37.46
CA MET A 18 -24.70 -23.66 36.76
C MET A 18 -23.98 -25.00 36.62
N VAL A 19 -23.96 -25.48 35.38
CA VAL A 19 -23.03 -26.52 34.93
C VAL A 19 -21.63 -25.91 34.93
N GLY A 20 -20.70 -26.56 35.62
CA GLY A 20 -19.30 -26.17 35.67
C GLY A 20 -18.62 -26.39 34.32
N CYS A 21 -17.88 -25.37 33.87
CA CYS A 21 -16.73 -25.55 32.99
C CYS A 21 -15.48 -25.21 33.81
N SER A 22 -14.72 -26.26 34.07
CA SER A 22 -13.37 -26.25 34.63
C SER A 22 -12.40 -25.44 33.76
N GLY A 23 -11.38 -24.89 34.43
CA GLY A 23 -10.39 -23.96 33.92
C GLY A 23 -9.83 -24.25 32.53
N VAL A 24 -9.81 -23.18 31.73
CA VAL A 24 -8.84 -23.01 30.65
C VAL A 24 -7.77 -22.08 31.19
N ASP A 25 -6.58 -22.66 31.39
CA ASP A 25 -5.35 -21.97 31.71
C ASP A 25 -4.99 -21.03 30.55
N VAL A 26 -4.94 -19.73 30.83
CA VAL A 26 -4.63 -18.68 29.84
C VAL A 26 -3.13 -18.41 29.90
N THR A 27 -2.34 -19.31 29.32
CA THR A 27 -0.94 -19.04 28.99
C THR A 27 -0.86 -18.57 27.54
N SER A 28 -0.69 -17.25 27.37
CA SER A 28 -0.05 -16.55 26.24
C SER A 28 -0.13 -17.23 24.85
N ARG A 29 -1.17 -16.88 24.08
CA ARG A 29 -1.17 -17.07 22.62
C ARG A 29 -0.56 -15.82 21.95
N PRO A 30 0.46 -15.94 21.07
CA PRO A 30 0.90 -14.84 20.23
C PRO A 30 -0.21 -14.46 19.23
N ILE A 31 -0.41 -13.16 19.06
CA ILE A 31 -1.42 -12.50 18.25
C ILE A 31 -0.80 -12.22 16.87
N ASP A 32 -1.21 -12.95 15.82
CA ASP A 32 -0.75 -12.68 14.44
C ASP A 32 -1.68 -13.27 13.33
N ASP A 33 -2.92 -13.66 13.66
CA ASP A 33 -3.76 -14.60 12.88
C ASP A 33 -4.51 -14.04 11.64
N GLU A 34 -4.12 -12.89 11.08
CA GLU A 34 -4.77 -12.31 9.88
C GLU A 34 -4.09 -12.61 8.54
N LEU A 35 -3.39 -13.75 8.46
CA LEU A 35 -3.26 -14.51 7.22
C LEU A 35 -4.35 -15.59 7.11
N GLY A 36 -5.36 -15.56 8.01
CA GLY A 36 -6.24 -16.68 8.34
C GLY A 36 -7.45 -16.97 7.44
N SER A 37 -7.70 -16.27 6.33
CA SER A 37 -8.87 -16.65 5.50
C SER A 37 -8.77 -16.49 3.98
N GLN A 38 -7.62 -16.14 3.40
CA GLN A 38 -7.41 -16.23 1.95
C GLN A 38 -6.70 -17.52 1.54
N THR A 39 -7.01 -18.64 2.21
CA THR A 39 -6.63 -19.95 1.68
C THR A 39 -7.60 -20.31 0.57
N GLU A 40 -7.36 -19.77 -0.62
CA GLU A 40 -7.93 -20.38 -1.81
C GLU A 40 -7.45 -21.84 -1.83
N ALA A 41 -8.40 -22.77 -1.81
CA ALA A 41 -8.07 -24.17 -2.04
C ALA A 41 -7.36 -24.27 -3.40
N LEU A 42 -6.48 -25.27 -3.61
CA LEU A 42 -5.85 -25.50 -4.93
C LEU A 42 -6.87 -25.54 -6.09
N THR A 43 -8.16 -25.77 -5.79
CA THR A 43 -9.29 -25.75 -6.72
C THR A 43 -9.75 -24.37 -7.19
N THR A 44 -9.28 -23.26 -6.63
CA THR A 44 -9.67 -21.90 -7.06
C THR A 44 -8.50 -21.03 -7.49
N LEU A 45 -7.28 -21.60 -7.65
CA LEU A 45 -6.29 -20.96 -8.53
C LEU A 45 -7.03 -20.58 -9.82
N PRO A 46 -6.91 -19.36 -10.36
CA PRO A 46 -7.63 -18.95 -11.56
C PRO A 46 -7.18 -19.86 -12.72
N SER A 47 -7.86 -20.99 -12.88
CA SER A 47 -7.38 -22.15 -13.62
C SER A 47 -7.50 -21.92 -15.13
N ASN A 48 -8.00 -20.77 -15.54
CA ASN A 48 -8.41 -20.46 -16.90
C ASN A 48 -7.80 -19.16 -17.44
N TRP A 49 -6.83 -18.55 -16.75
CA TRP A 49 -6.33 -17.25 -17.21
C TRP A 49 -5.52 -17.37 -18.51
N ASP A 50 -4.83 -18.49 -18.73
CA ASP A 50 -4.15 -18.81 -19.99
C ASP A 50 -4.35 -20.30 -20.37
N PRO A 51 -5.02 -20.59 -21.51
CA PRO A 51 -5.21 -21.96 -21.98
C PRO A 51 -3.89 -22.68 -22.35
N VAL A 52 -2.80 -21.95 -22.64
CA VAL A 52 -1.49 -22.53 -22.97
C VAL A 52 -0.87 -23.25 -21.78
N CYS A 53 -1.19 -22.82 -20.56
CA CYS A 53 -0.61 -23.40 -19.36
C CYS A 53 -1.15 -24.78 -18.99
N GLY A 54 -2.15 -25.26 -19.72
CA GLY A 54 -2.88 -26.47 -19.40
C GLY A 54 -3.72 -26.28 -18.14
N ASP A 55 -4.94 -26.81 -18.15
CA ASP A 55 -5.70 -26.92 -16.91
C ASP A 55 -4.93 -27.77 -15.92
N VAL A 56 -4.93 -27.35 -14.64
CA VAL A 56 -4.53 -28.21 -13.54
C VAL A 56 -5.51 -29.38 -13.58
N SER A 57 -5.09 -30.52 -14.15
CA SER A 57 -6.01 -31.62 -14.35
C SER A 57 -6.50 -32.04 -12.97
N ALA A 58 -7.79 -31.81 -12.68
CA ALA A 58 -8.40 -32.07 -11.37
C ALA A 58 -8.34 -33.57 -10.94
N SER A 59 -7.71 -34.43 -11.76
CA SER A 59 -7.52 -35.85 -11.52
C SER A 59 -6.26 -36.22 -10.74
N ARG A 60 -5.26 -35.33 -10.63
CA ARG A 60 -4.00 -35.66 -9.93
C ARG A 60 -4.13 -35.33 -8.44
N SER A 61 -4.02 -36.35 -7.58
CA SER A 61 -3.95 -36.13 -6.13
C SER A 61 -2.57 -35.59 -5.77
N PRO A 62 -2.45 -34.34 -5.28
CA PRO A 62 -1.14 -33.75 -5.00
C PRO A 62 -0.50 -34.41 -3.78
N LYS A 63 0.82 -34.57 -3.80
CA LYS A 63 1.60 -34.98 -2.62
C LYS A 63 2.13 -33.76 -1.88
N THR A 64 1.84 -33.69 -0.59
CA THR A 64 2.28 -32.59 0.27
C THR A 64 3.62 -32.90 0.94
N LEU A 65 4.55 -31.94 0.85
CA LEU A 65 5.80 -31.90 1.61
C LEU A 65 5.78 -30.70 2.55
N TYR A 66 6.44 -30.82 3.70
CA TYR A 66 6.58 -29.73 4.67
C TYR A 66 8.04 -29.33 4.83
N VAL A 67 8.29 -28.02 4.87
CA VAL A 67 9.60 -27.41 5.12
C VAL A 67 9.49 -26.56 6.40
N ALA A 68 10.44 -26.70 7.32
CA ALA A 68 10.49 -25.96 8.59
C ALA A 68 11.94 -25.65 8.98
N THR A 69 12.18 -24.53 9.66
CA THR A 69 13.54 -24.11 10.09
C THR A 69 14.20 -25.08 11.08
N ASN A 70 13.41 -25.86 11.81
CA ASN A 70 13.86 -26.93 12.70
C ASN A 70 13.78 -28.34 12.08
N GLY A 71 13.56 -28.42 10.76
CA GLY A 71 13.48 -29.69 10.02
C GLY A 71 14.85 -30.31 9.70
N SER A 72 14.84 -31.33 8.86
CA SER A 72 16.05 -31.97 8.32
C SER A 72 15.81 -32.46 6.90
N ASP A 73 16.71 -32.17 5.95
CA ASP A 73 16.57 -32.63 4.56
C ASP A 73 16.70 -34.16 4.41
N ALA A 74 17.21 -34.85 5.43
CA ALA A 74 17.17 -36.31 5.51
C ALA A 74 15.78 -36.85 5.87
N ALA A 75 14.91 -36.03 6.45
CA ALA A 75 13.58 -36.43 6.92
C ALA A 75 12.63 -36.83 5.78
N ALA A 76 11.45 -37.32 6.13
CA ALA A 76 10.45 -37.76 5.16
C ALA A 76 9.72 -36.60 4.46
N GLY A 77 9.82 -35.37 4.99
CA GLY A 77 9.06 -34.20 4.52
C GLY A 77 7.58 -34.26 4.87
N THR A 78 7.24 -34.98 5.93
CA THR A 78 5.89 -34.97 6.52
C THR A 78 5.77 -33.82 7.51
N GLN A 79 4.56 -33.46 7.94
CA GLN A 79 4.36 -32.41 8.93
C GLN A 79 5.09 -32.70 10.26
N ALA A 80 5.16 -33.97 10.67
CA ALA A 80 5.84 -34.40 11.90
C ALA A 80 7.37 -34.54 11.73
N ALA A 81 7.86 -34.65 10.50
CA ALA A 81 9.27 -34.76 10.16
C ALA A 81 9.57 -33.90 8.91
N PRO A 82 9.51 -32.56 9.07
CA PRO A 82 9.65 -31.63 7.96
C PRO A 82 11.09 -31.58 7.43
N LEU A 83 11.24 -31.18 6.18
CA LEU A 83 12.53 -30.86 5.56
C LEU A 83 13.05 -29.52 6.11
N SER A 84 14.36 -29.29 6.04
CA SER A 84 14.96 -28.03 6.51
C SER A 84 15.02 -26.95 5.42
N THR A 85 15.05 -27.34 4.15
CA THR A 85 15.26 -26.42 3.02
C THR A 85 14.32 -26.72 1.84
N LEU A 86 14.15 -25.72 0.97
CA LEU A 86 13.46 -25.92 -0.32
C LEU A 86 14.25 -26.82 -1.27
N ASN A 87 15.60 -26.80 -1.22
CA ASN A 87 16.45 -27.74 -1.96
C ASN A 87 16.20 -29.19 -1.52
N GLY A 88 15.98 -29.42 -0.22
CA GLY A 88 15.56 -30.71 0.30
C GLY A 88 14.21 -31.16 -0.30
N ALA A 89 13.25 -30.25 -0.43
CA ALA A 89 11.95 -30.54 -1.05
C ALA A 89 12.10 -30.91 -2.53
N GLN A 90 12.87 -30.14 -3.30
CA GLN A 90 13.17 -30.46 -4.70
C GLN A 90 13.83 -31.83 -4.85
N ALA A 91 14.82 -32.14 -4.01
CA ALA A 91 15.50 -33.44 -4.02
C ALA A 91 14.53 -34.60 -3.74
N LYS A 92 13.58 -34.42 -2.80
CA LYS A 92 12.54 -35.42 -2.51
C LYS A 92 11.56 -35.62 -3.66
N ILE A 93 11.21 -34.55 -4.38
CA ILE A 93 10.35 -34.62 -5.57
C ILE A 93 11.06 -35.39 -6.68
N LEU A 94 12.33 -35.06 -6.96
CA LEU A 94 13.14 -35.76 -7.96
C LEU A 94 13.32 -37.24 -7.62
N ALA A 95 13.65 -37.55 -6.36
CA ALA A 95 13.84 -38.93 -5.91
C ALA A 95 12.57 -39.78 -5.97
N ALA A 96 11.39 -39.18 -5.95
CA ALA A 96 10.13 -39.91 -6.11
C ALA A 96 9.91 -40.41 -7.54
N GLY A 97 10.51 -39.75 -8.54
CA GLY A 97 10.47 -40.18 -9.95
C GLY A 97 9.08 -40.17 -10.60
N ASP A 98 8.09 -39.52 -9.99
CA ASP A 98 6.68 -39.58 -10.37
C ASP A 98 6.10 -38.21 -10.82
N LEU A 99 6.95 -37.18 -10.95
CA LEU A 99 6.55 -35.81 -11.29
C LEU A 99 5.71 -35.74 -12.58
N ALA A 100 5.95 -36.61 -13.57
CA ALA A 100 5.14 -36.67 -14.78
C ALA A 100 3.66 -37.07 -14.55
N THR A 101 3.37 -37.70 -13.41
CA THR A 101 2.05 -38.28 -13.08
C THR A 101 1.42 -37.69 -11.83
N ARG A 102 2.11 -36.76 -11.15
CA ARG A 102 1.73 -36.29 -9.82
C ARG A 102 2.12 -34.83 -9.61
N ASP A 103 1.21 -34.09 -8.99
CA ASP A 103 1.45 -32.72 -8.55
C ASP A 103 2.00 -32.69 -7.13
N TYR A 104 2.64 -31.58 -6.78
CA TYR A 104 3.31 -31.41 -5.49
C TYR A 104 2.90 -30.10 -4.82
N VAL A 105 2.70 -30.16 -3.50
CA VAL A 105 2.48 -28.97 -2.67
C VAL A 105 3.58 -28.94 -1.60
N VAL A 106 4.41 -27.91 -1.59
CA VAL A 106 5.44 -27.68 -0.58
C VAL A 106 4.92 -26.60 0.38
N VAL A 107 4.55 -27.01 1.60
CA VAL A 107 4.07 -26.11 2.65
C VAL A 107 5.26 -25.67 3.52
N VAL A 108 5.51 -24.38 3.55
CA VAL A 108 6.63 -23.76 4.28
C VAL A 108 6.15 -23.19 5.61
N ARG A 109 6.66 -23.71 6.71
CA ARG A 109 6.38 -23.23 8.07
C ARG A 109 7.02 -21.86 8.31
N GLY A 110 6.44 -21.09 9.21
CA GLY A 110 6.97 -19.81 9.68
C GLY A 110 8.35 -19.95 10.32
N GLY A 111 9.12 -18.87 10.23
CA GLY A 111 10.51 -18.84 10.67
C GLY A 111 11.42 -18.22 9.60
N GLU A 112 12.66 -17.96 9.99
CA GLU A 112 13.66 -17.36 9.12
C GLU A 112 14.60 -18.42 8.54
N TYR A 113 14.61 -18.54 7.22
CA TYR A 113 15.44 -19.42 6.42
C TYR A 113 16.62 -18.61 5.86
N ARG A 114 17.74 -18.64 6.57
CA ARG A 114 18.94 -17.88 6.22
C ARG A 114 19.82 -18.61 5.21
N GLY A 115 20.44 -17.87 4.30
CA GLY A 115 21.48 -18.39 3.41
C GLY A 115 20.99 -19.44 2.42
N GLN A 116 19.72 -19.40 2.00
CA GLN A 116 19.20 -20.31 0.97
C GLN A 116 19.16 -19.64 -0.41
N THR A 117 19.73 -20.33 -1.39
CA THR A 117 19.46 -20.16 -2.82
C THR A 117 18.91 -21.48 -3.35
N VAL A 118 17.84 -21.39 -4.13
CA VAL A 118 17.10 -22.51 -4.68
C VAL A 118 17.17 -22.44 -6.18
N GLN A 119 17.82 -23.44 -6.79
CA GLN A 119 17.87 -23.59 -8.24
C GLN A 119 16.97 -24.76 -8.61
N TRP A 120 15.73 -24.42 -8.99
CA TRP A 120 14.70 -25.39 -9.29
C TRP A 120 14.76 -25.81 -10.74
N SER A 121 15.13 -27.06 -11.00
CA SER A 121 15.28 -27.64 -12.36
C SER A 121 14.36 -28.85 -12.60
N ALA A 122 13.56 -29.23 -11.59
CA ALA A 122 12.69 -30.40 -11.62
C ALA A 122 11.32 -30.05 -12.21
N PHE A 123 11.11 -30.39 -13.49
CA PHE A 123 9.87 -30.10 -14.21
C PHE A 123 9.40 -31.32 -15.01
N ALA A 124 8.08 -31.48 -15.14
CA ALA A 124 7.49 -32.42 -16.08
C ALA A 124 6.27 -31.79 -16.75
N PRO A 125 6.05 -32.01 -18.07
CA PRO A 125 4.89 -31.48 -18.77
C PRO A 125 3.58 -31.83 -18.04
N GLY A 126 2.78 -30.82 -17.70
CA GLY A 126 1.49 -30.97 -17.03
C GLY A 126 1.54 -31.26 -15.52
N ALA A 127 2.73 -31.33 -14.91
CA ALA A 127 2.87 -31.36 -13.45
C ALA A 127 2.75 -29.94 -12.88
N HIS A 128 2.20 -29.82 -11.68
CA HIS A 128 2.18 -28.56 -10.94
C HIS A 128 2.97 -28.68 -9.63
N ILE A 129 3.74 -27.65 -9.31
CA ILE A 129 4.45 -27.53 -8.04
C ILE A 129 4.00 -26.25 -7.37
N HIS A 130 3.34 -26.36 -6.21
CA HIS A 130 2.86 -25.24 -5.41
C HIS A 130 3.69 -25.08 -4.15
N ILE A 131 4.52 -24.05 -4.08
CA ILE A 131 5.27 -23.66 -2.89
C ILE A 131 4.46 -22.58 -2.17
N LYS A 132 4.02 -22.82 -0.94
CA LYS A 132 3.19 -21.87 -0.21
C LYS A 132 3.52 -21.78 1.27
N ALA A 133 3.28 -20.62 1.85
CA ALA A 133 3.30 -20.46 3.31
C ALA A 133 2.24 -21.36 3.98
N MET A 134 2.54 -21.84 5.18
CA MET A 134 1.53 -22.43 6.06
C MET A 134 0.55 -21.34 6.50
N ALA A 135 -0.75 -21.65 6.49
CA ALA A 135 -1.79 -20.71 6.90
C ALA A 135 -1.50 -20.14 8.31
N GLY A 136 -1.62 -18.82 8.45
CA GLY A 136 -1.32 -18.09 9.69
C GLY A 136 0.19 -17.93 9.99
N GLU A 137 1.08 -18.57 9.26
CA GLU A 137 2.53 -18.50 9.49
C GLU A 137 3.24 -17.61 8.45
N ARG A 138 4.39 -17.04 8.82
CA ARG A 138 5.17 -16.12 7.97
C ARG A 138 6.60 -16.66 7.72
N PRO A 139 6.83 -17.43 6.64
CA PRO A 139 8.17 -17.84 6.26
C PRO A 139 8.96 -16.67 5.65
N VAL A 140 10.20 -16.47 6.13
CA VAL A 140 11.11 -15.41 5.64
C VAL A 140 12.37 -16.06 5.10
N PHE A 141 12.61 -15.97 3.80
CA PHE A 141 13.87 -16.34 3.17
C PHE A 141 14.80 -15.14 3.14
N ASN A 142 15.89 -15.24 3.89
CA ASN A 142 16.85 -14.17 4.08
C ASN A 142 18.18 -14.53 3.42
N GLY A 143 18.61 -13.72 2.44
CA GLY A 143 19.87 -13.91 1.74
C GLY A 143 21.12 -13.65 2.60
N ALA A 144 20.96 -13.13 3.82
CA ALA A 144 22.02 -13.01 4.82
C ALA A 144 22.35 -14.35 5.50
N PHE A 145 23.63 -14.61 5.71
CA PHE A 145 24.08 -15.74 6.51
C PHE A 145 23.87 -15.47 8.01
N ALA A 146 23.80 -16.55 8.80
CA ALA A 146 23.73 -16.43 10.24
C ALA A 146 25.00 -15.74 10.79
N GLY A 147 24.83 -14.61 11.49
CA GLY A 147 25.93 -13.83 12.04
C GLY A 147 26.61 -12.87 11.06
N GLU A 148 26.23 -12.84 9.77
CA GLU A 148 26.82 -11.93 8.78
C GLU A 148 25.93 -10.73 8.50
N THR A 149 26.50 -9.52 8.62
CA THR A 149 25.75 -8.27 8.44
C THR A 149 25.93 -7.65 7.06
N THR A 150 26.94 -8.03 6.29
CA THR A 150 27.26 -7.38 5.01
C THR A 150 27.20 -8.30 3.81
N THR A 151 27.54 -9.57 3.97
CA THR A 151 27.59 -10.52 2.87
C THR A 151 26.23 -11.15 2.60
N ARG A 152 25.85 -11.26 1.33
CA ARG A 152 24.52 -11.69 0.88
C ARG A 152 24.57 -12.60 -0.33
N LEU A 153 23.57 -13.47 -0.44
CA LEU A 153 23.32 -14.30 -1.61
C LEU A 153 22.80 -13.48 -2.80
N ARG A 154 23.11 -13.95 -4.01
CA ARG A 154 22.70 -13.29 -5.26
C ARG A 154 21.20 -13.43 -5.54
N HIS A 155 20.70 -14.66 -5.53
CA HIS A 155 19.35 -15.00 -5.92
C HIS A 155 18.66 -15.83 -4.84
N PHE A 156 17.35 -15.65 -4.63
CA PHE A 156 16.57 -16.58 -3.82
C PHE A 156 16.14 -17.82 -4.62
N LEU A 157 15.24 -17.66 -5.59
CA LEU A 157 14.69 -18.77 -6.36
C LEU A 157 14.93 -18.56 -7.85
N GLU A 158 15.66 -19.46 -8.47
CA GLU A 158 15.86 -19.54 -9.92
C GLU A 158 15.15 -20.78 -10.46
N LEU A 159 14.21 -20.58 -11.38
CA LEU A 159 13.62 -21.65 -12.16
C LEU A 159 14.47 -21.84 -13.41
N GLU A 160 15.07 -23.03 -13.58
CA GLU A 160 15.97 -23.31 -14.69
C GLU A 160 15.54 -24.61 -15.40
N PRO A 161 14.54 -24.53 -16.28
CA PRO A 161 14.15 -25.66 -17.09
C PRO A 161 15.22 -26.02 -18.13
N PRO A 162 15.18 -27.26 -18.66
CA PRO A 162 16.05 -27.67 -19.76
C PRO A 162 15.95 -26.79 -21.01
N SER A 163 14.79 -26.14 -21.23
CA SER A 163 14.58 -25.13 -22.25
C SER A 163 13.64 -24.04 -21.77
N ALA A 164 13.78 -22.81 -22.28
CA ALA A 164 12.87 -21.70 -21.99
C ALA A 164 11.41 -21.95 -22.41
N THR A 165 11.19 -22.86 -23.37
CA THR A 165 9.85 -23.28 -23.82
C THR A 165 9.22 -24.37 -22.94
N THR A 166 9.95 -24.88 -21.94
CA THR A 166 9.41 -25.90 -21.04
C THR A 166 8.40 -25.25 -20.08
N ASN A 167 7.20 -25.82 -19.99
CA ASN A 167 6.24 -25.48 -18.94
C ASN A 167 6.81 -25.91 -17.58
N THR A 168 7.24 -24.93 -16.80
CA THR A 168 7.73 -25.14 -15.43
C THR A 168 6.57 -25.25 -14.45
N ASN A 169 5.50 -24.48 -14.67
CA ASN A 169 4.24 -24.57 -13.94
C ASN A 169 4.40 -24.54 -12.41
N VAL A 170 5.30 -23.68 -11.92
CA VAL A 170 5.54 -23.47 -10.49
C VAL A 170 4.69 -22.32 -9.99
N THR A 171 4.03 -22.52 -8.85
CA THR A 171 3.33 -21.45 -8.12
C THR A 171 4.04 -21.19 -6.81
N VAL A 172 4.34 -19.93 -6.53
CA VAL A 172 4.92 -19.47 -5.26
C VAL A 172 4.00 -18.47 -4.61
N GLU A 173 3.62 -18.73 -3.37
CA GLU A 173 2.60 -17.98 -2.66
C GLU A 173 2.95 -17.65 -1.21
N GLY A 174 2.74 -16.39 -0.82
CA GLY A 174 2.76 -15.98 0.58
C GLY A 174 4.14 -15.98 1.24
N LEU A 175 5.23 -16.04 0.46
CA LEU A 175 6.59 -16.04 1.00
C LEU A 175 7.10 -14.60 1.22
N THR A 176 7.95 -14.40 2.22
CA THR A 176 8.76 -13.19 2.34
C THR A 176 10.19 -13.47 1.87
N VAL A 177 10.72 -12.65 0.99
CA VAL A 177 12.08 -12.73 0.43
C VAL A 177 12.81 -11.43 0.71
N THR A 178 13.99 -11.50 1.33
CA THR A 178 14.68 -10.31 1.85
C THR A 178 16.20 -10.43 1.75
N HIS A 179 16.91 -9.29 1.60
CA HIS A 179 18.37 -9.22 1.67
C HIS A 179 19.12 -10.10 0.64
N TYR A 180 18.68 -10.09 -0.62
CA TYR A 180 19.45 -10.66 -1.73
C TYR A 180 20.06 -9.51 -2.54
N VAL A 181 21.24 -9.71 -3.14
CA VAL A 181 21.92 -8.59 -3.85
C VAL A 181 21.53 -8.47 -5.31
N GLN A 182 20.98 -9.53 -5.93
CA GLN A 182 20.75 -9.55 -7.36
C GLN A 182 19.28 -9.71 -7.76
N VAL A 183 18.65 -10.82 -7.34
CA VAL A 183 17.28 -11.16 -7.73
C VAL A 183 16.50 -11.84 -6.59
N GLY A 184 15.23 -11.50 -6.43
CA GLY A 184 14.31 -12.30 -5.61
C GLY A 184 13.91 -13.57 -6.34
N PHE A 185 13.08 -13.43 -7.36
CA PHE A 185 12.61 -14.54 -8.20
C PHE A 185 13.13 -14.42 -9.62
N GLN A 186 13.79 -15.46 -10.11
CA GLN A 186 14.20 -15.57 -11.51
C GLN A 186 13.39 -16.68 -12.18
N LEU A 187 12.49 -16.25 -13.06
CA LEU A 187 11.55 -17.08 -13.78
C LEU A 187 12.11 -17.34 -15.18
N ARG A 188 12.53 -18.58 -15.41
CA ARG A 188 12.71 -19.12 -16.77
C ARG A 188 11.67 -20.22 -16.98
N GLY A 189 11.32 -20.47 -18.23
CA GLY A 189 10.24 -21.41 -18.55
C GLY A 189 8.86 -20.76 -18.50
N GLN A 190 7.85 -21.58 -18.75
CA GLN A 190 6.49 -21.09 -18.95
C GLN A 190 5.57 -21.37 -17.77
N CYS A 191 4.52 -20.56 -17.64
CA CYS A 191 3.38 -20.83 -16.75
C CYS A 191 3.68 -20.74 -15.26
N ASN A 192 4.62 -19.90 -14.89
CA ASN A 192 4.93 -19.63 -13.50
C ASN A 192 3.92 -18.67 -12.89
N ARG A 193 3.68 -18.80 -11.59
CA ARG A 193 2.74 -17.94 -10.88
C ARG A 193 3.35 -17.46 -9.56
N LEU A 194 3.37 -16.15 -9.35
CA LEU A 194 3.85 -15.54 -8.11
C LEU A 194 2.72 -14.71 -7.49
N TYR A 195 2.25 -15.12 -6.31
CA TYR A 195 1.12 -14.49 -5.60
C TYR A 195 1.43 -14.08 -4.19
N ASN A 196 0.92 -12.92 -3.75
CA ASN A 196 0.90 -12.53 -2.34
C ASN A 196 2.27 -12.60 -1.65
N ASN A 197 3.38 -12.48 -2.42
CA ASN A 197 4.72 -12.52 -1.86
C ASN A 197 5.14 -11.12 -1.39
N LYS A 198 5.99 -11.08 -0.37
CA LYS A 198 6.65 -9.85 0.10
C LYS A 198 8.11 -9.91 -0.30
N ILE A 199 8.57 -8.99 -1.14
CA ILE A 199 9.95 -8.94 -1.62
C ILE A 199 10.54 -7.62 -1.15
N ARG A 200 11.62 -7.64 -0.38
CA ARG A 200 12.17 -6.39 0.16
C ARG A 200 13.67 -6.38 0.28
N GLU A 201 14.23 -5.18 0.35
CA GLU A 201 15.66 -4.99 0.65
C GLU A 201 16.55 -5.81 -0.28
N ILE A 202 16.28 -5.72 -1.58
CA ILE A 202 17.07 -6.39 -2.59
C ILE A 202 17.91 -5.35 -3.33
N GLY A 203 19.10 -5.77 -3.72
CA GLY A 203 20.09 -4.94 -4.38
C GLY A 203 21.37 -4.81 -3.55
N ASP A 204 22.42 -4.33 -4.19
CA ASP A 204 23.76 -4.24 -3.60
C ASP A 204 23.90 -3.14 -2.54
N ALA A 205 22.91 -2.26 -2.39
CA ALA A 205 22.84 -1.32 -1.26
C ALA A 205 22.63 -2.02 0.09
N PHE A 206 22.11 -3.26 0.09
CA PHE A 206 21.83 -4.03 1.31
C PHE A 206 22.90 -5.07 1.64
N GLY A 207 23.98 -5.11 0.85
CA GLY A 207 25.13 -5.94 1.14
C GLY A 207 26.07 -6.16 -0.05
N ASN A 208 27.23 -6.71 0.28
CA ASN A 208 28.19 -7.17 -0.70
C ASN A 208 27.79 -8.55 -1.20
N CYS A 209 27.96 -8.74 -2.50
CA CYS A 209 27.83 -10.05 -3.09
C CYS A 209 28.90 -11.00 -2.57
N LEU A 210 28.50 -12.22 -2.22
CA LEU A 210 29.47 -13.30 -2.14
C LEU A 210 30.15 -13.47 -3.50
N ALA A 211 31.46 -13.23 -3.54
CA ALA A 211 32.25 -13.68 -4.67
C ALA A 211 32.01 -15.19 -4.84
N PRO A 212 31.73 -15.67 -6.07
CA PRO A 212 31.55 -17.10 -6.30
C PRO A 212 32.77 -17.83 -5.76
N VAL A 213 32.56 -18.77 -4.85
CA VAL A 213 33.62 -19.59 -4.29
C VAL A 213 34.22 -20.38 -5.45
N SER A 214 35.54 -20.27 -5.66
CA SER A 214 36.18 -20.93 -6.80
C SER A 214 35.88 -22.43 -6.79
N GLY A 215 35.24 -22.91 -7.86
CA GLY A 215 34.83 -24.32 -8.01
C GLY A 215 33.33 -24.60 -7.85
N SER A 216 32.49 -23.63 -7.46
CA SER A 216 31.03 -23.80 -7.57
C SER A 216 30.60 -23.56 -9.01
N SER A 217 30.06 -24.59 -9.68
CA SER A 217 29.48 -24.53 -11.03
C SER A 217 28.16 -23.75 -11.11
N HIS A 218 27.97 -22.75 -10.24
CA HIS A 218 26.92 -21.77 -10.42
C HIS A 218 27.32 -20.92 -11.61
N TYR A 219 26.65 -21.18 -12.74
CA TYR A 219 26.70 -20.38 -13.95
C TYR A 219 26.78 -18.90 -13.56
N ILE A 220 27.98 -18.32 -13.69
CA ILE A 220 28.04 -16.91 -14.06
C ILE A 220 27.32 -16.89 -15.41
N ILE A 221 26.29 -16.05 -15.58
CA ILE A 221 25.70 -15.78 -16.90
C ILE A 221 26.72 -14.99 -17.72
N ASN A 222 27.90 -15.57 -17.88
CA ASN A 222 28.83 -15.36 -18.97
C ASN A 222 28.65 -16.60 -19.82
N GLY A 223 27.50 -16.70 -20.50
CA GLY A 223 27.45 -17.54 -21.68
C GLY A 223 28.55 -17.02 -22.59
N PRO A 224 29.59 -17.80 -22.92
CA PRO A 224 30.51 -17.39 -23.96
C PRO A 224 29.69 -17.44 -25.24
N GLY A 225 29.14 -16.31 -25.66
CA GLY A 225 28.98 -16.10 -27.08
C GLY A 225 30.35 -16.38 -27.72
N PRO A 226 30.44 -17.01 -28.89
CA PRO A 226 31.71 -17.38 -29.53
C PRO A 226 32.63 -16.19 -29.87
N GLY A 227 32.37 -14.97 -29.38
CA GLY A 227 33.21 -13.78 -29.50
C GLY A 227 34.08 -13.45 -28.28
N CYS A 228 33.98 -14.12 -27.13
CA CYS A 228 34.79 -13.75 -25.95
C CYS A 228 36.20 -14.37 -25.89
N ALA A 229 36.57 -15.20 -26.88
CA ALA A 229 37.84 -15.94 -26.92
C ALA A 229 38.91 -15.29 -27.80
N ASP A 230 38.55 -14.32 -28.64
CA ASP A 230 39.54 -13.52 -29.35
C ASP A 230 39.92 -12.33 -28.46
N GLY A 231 41.22 -12.13 -28.23
CA GLY A 231 41.72 -11.10 -27.32
C GLY A 231 41.53 -9.65 -27.81
N SER A 232 40.60 -9.37 -28.75
CA SER A 232 40.39 -8.02 -29.27
C SER A 232 39.46 -7.14 -28.42
N HIS A 233 38.69 -7.72 -27.50
CA HIS A 233 37.85 -6.96 -26.55
C HIS A 233 38.00 -7.42 -25.09
N PRO A 234 39.15 -7.17 -24.43
CA PRO A 234 39.37 -7.56 -23.03
C PRO A 234 38.50 -6.80 -22.00
N GLY A 235 37.63 -5.87 -22.43
CA GLY A 235 36.82 -5.00 -21.57
C GLY A 235 35.33 -5.34 -21.47
N GLU A 236 34.80 -6.35 -22.17
CA GLU A 236 33.34 -6.56 -22.24
C GLU A 236 32.81 -7.77 -21.45
N CYS A 237 33.68 -8.57 -20.82
CA CYS A 237 33.28 -9.82 -20.12
C CYS A 237 32.85 -9.65 -18.64
N CYS A 238 32.98 -8.45 -18.08
CA CYS A 238 32.08 -7.89 -17.09
C CYS A 238 31.61 -6.57 -17.75
N PRO A 239 30.33 -6.19 -17.73
CA PRO A 239 29.87 -4.99 -18.43
C PRO A 239 30.44 -3.74 -17.76
N THR A 240 31.68 -3.39 -18.11
CA THR A 240 32.29 -2.12 -17.80
C THR A 240 31.95 -1.18 -18.95
N GLU A 241 30.87 -0.41 -18.79
CA GLU A 241 30.77 0.88 -19.46
C GLU A 241 31.74 1.91 -18.85
N ASP A 242 32.60 1.51 -17.90
CA ASP A 242 33.65 2.37 -17.35
C ASP A 242 34.99 1.61 -17.18
N PRO A 243 36.05 1.94 -17.94
CA PRO A 243 37.32 1.23 -17.91
C PRO A 243 38.15 1.65 -16.69
N VAL A 244 37.83 1.11 -15.51
CA VAL A 244 38.67 1.25 -14.31
C VAL A 244 39.15 -0.12 -13.83
N ALA A 245 40.42 -0.41 -14.15
CA ALA A 245 41.31 -1.42 -13.57
C ALA A 245 40.84 -2.89 -13.55
N ALA A 246 41.57 -3.72 -14.30
CA ALA A 246 41.46 -5.17 -14.48
C ALA A 246 41.74 -6.04 -13.21
N GLY A 247 41.27 -5.60 -12.04
CA GLY A 247 41.31 -6.36 -10.78
C GLY A 247 40.04 -6.24 -9.94
N SER A 248 39.01 -5.54 -10.42
CA SER A 248 37.72 -5.43 -9.73
C SER A 248 36.82 -6.60 -10.13
N GLY A 249 36.43 -7.42 -9.16
CA GLY A 249 35.58 -8.59 -9.37
C GLY A 249 34.25 -8.23 -10.03
N CYS A 250 33.71 -9.13 -10.84
CA CYS A 250 32.42 -8.95 -11.51
C CYS A 250 31.35 -8.51 -10.50
N TRP A 251 30.90 -7.26 -10.64
CA TRP A 251 29.93 -6.63 -9.74
C TRP A 251 28.60 -7.36 -9.90
N CYS A 252 28.04 -7.85 -8.79
CA CYS A 252 26.69 -8.38 -8.77
C CYS A 252 25.73 -7.20 -8.79
N ILE A 253 25.47 -6.67 -9.98
CA ILE A 253 24.55 -5.56 -10.14
C ILE A 253 23.14 -6.14 -10.08
N GLY A 254 22.28 -5.59 -9.23
CA GLY A 254 20.90 -6.02 -9.13
C GLY A 254 20.16 -5.84 -10.45
N PHE A 255 19.43 -6.87 -10.88
CA PHE A 255 18.69 -6.85 -12.16
C PHE A 255 17.17 -6.75 -11.95
N GLY A 256 16.60 -7.40 -10.93
CA GLY A 256 15.15 -7.54 -10.82
C GLY A 256 14.66 -8.01 -9.46
N ALA A 257 13.55 -7.50 -8.93
CA ALA A 257 12.81 -8.20 -7.86
C ALA A 257 12.26 -9.51 -8.36
N ILE A 258 11.64 -9.41 -9.53
CA ILE A 258 11.14 -10.52 -10.30
C ILE A 258 11.70 -10.36 -11.70
N ASP A 259 12.51 -11.33 -12.11
CA ASP A 259 13.18 -11.38 -13.39
C ASP A 259 12.58 -12.52 -14.22
N SER A 260 12.00 -12.20 -15.38
CA SER A 260 11.52 -13.16 -16.37
C SER A 260 12.45 -13.14 -17.58
N MET A 261 13.40 -14.08 -17.62
CA MET A 261 14.36 -14.24 -18.73
C MET A 261 13.99 -15.42 -19.60
N GLY A 262 13.40 -15.14 -20.77
CA GLY A 262 12.82 -16.13 -21.67
C GLY A 262 11.62 -16.88 -21.10
N GLY A 263 11.05 -16.38 -20.00
CA GLY A 263 9.83 -16.93 -19.42
C GLY A 263 8.59 -16.38 -20.11
N SER A 264 7.64 -17.25 -20.42
CA SER A 264 6.37 -16.85 -21.06
C SER A 264 5.15 -17.32 -20.28
N HIS A 265 4.00 -16.71 -20.53
CA HIS A 265 2.72 -17.09 -19.92
C HIS A 265 2.78 -17.13 -18.38
N SER A 266 3.59 -16.29 -17.74
CA SER A 266 3.66 -16.21 -16.28
C SER A 266 2.67 -15.18 -15.74
N LEU A 267 2.11 -15.44 -14.55
CA LEU A 267 1.24 -14.51 -13.82
C LEU A 267 1.91 -14.07 -12.53
N ILE A 268 2.23 -12.78 -12.46
CA ILE A 268 2.88 -12.13 -11.32
C ILE A 268 1.86 -11.16 -10.73
N LYS A 269 1.25 -11.52 -9.60
CA LYS A 269 0.10 -10.81 -9.06
C LYS A 269 0.14 -10.60 -7.55
N HIS A 270 -0.36 -9.45 -7.08
CA HIS A 270 -0.50 -9.15 -5.64
C HIS A 270 0.81 -9.25 -4.85
N ASN A 271 1.96 -8.97 -5.46
CA ASN A 271 3.23 -8.94 -4.75
C ASN A 271 3.47 -7.53 -4.17
N ASP A 272 4.07 -7.49 -2.97
CA ASP A 272 4.47 -6.29 -2.23
C ASP A 272 6.00 -6.18 -2.30
N ILE A 273 6.50 -5.29 -3.17
CA ILE A 273 7.93 -5.14 -3.51
C ILE A 273 8.43 -3.81 -2.95
N VAL A 274 9.27 -3.81 -1.93
CA VAL A 274 9.67 -2.57 -1.25
C VAL A 274 11.17 -2.45 -1.03
N ASP A 275 11.68 -1.22 -1.11
CA ASP A 275 13.08 -0.88 -0.81
C ASP A 275 14.06 -1.67 -1.68
N PHE A 276 14.04 -1.36 -2.97
CA PHE A 276 14.91 -1.91 -4.00
C PHE A 276 15.99 -0.88 -4.30
N LYS A 277 17.21 -1.09 -3.78
CA LYS A 277 18.24 -0.04 -3.79
C LYS A 277 19.56 -0.51 -4.37
N SER A 278 20.21 0.39 -5.11
CA SER A 278 21.50 0.14 -5.75
C SER A 278 22.52 1.16 -5.25
N ALA A 279 23.64 0.68 -4.73
CA ALA A 279 24.75 1.54 -4.31
C ALA A 279 25.62 1.98 -5.50
N HIS A 280 25.59 1.25 -6.62
CA HIS A 280 26.49 1.49 -7.76
C HIS A 280 25.77 2.08 -8.96
N ASP A 281 24.78 1.36 -9.49
CA ASP A 281 24.04 1.78 -10.68
C ASP A 281 22.55 1.49 -10.50
N ALA A 282 21.85 2.55 -10.17
CA ALA A 282 20.42 2.58 -10.00
C ALA A 282 19.69 2.23 -11.32
N GLY A 283 20.25 2.53 -12.50
CA GLY A 283 19.64 2.26 -13.80
C GLY A 283 19.59 0.78 -14.22
N LYS A 284 20.31 -0.12 -13.52
CA LYS A 284 20.26 -1.57 -13.76
C LYS A 284 19.25 -2.31 -12.87
N LEU A 285 18.75 -1.64 -11.84
CA LEU A 285 17.85 -2.24 -10.88
C LEU A 285 16.39 -2.14 -11.36
N HIS A 286 15.64 -3.23 -11.33
CA HIS A 286 14.24 -3.24 -11.77
C HIS A 286 13.33 -3.90 -10.74
N ALA A 287 12.07 -3.48 -10.61
CA ALA A 287 11.11 -4.29 -9.87
C ALA A 287 10.69 -5.50 -10.71
N PHE A 288 10.38 -5.27 -11.98
CA PHE A 288 10.11 -6.32 -12.98
C PHE A 288 11.07 -6.19 -14.16
N TYR A 289 11.85 -7.24 -14.41
CA TYR A 289 12.71 -7.34 -15.58
C TYR A 289 12.15 -8.41 -16.52
N ILE A 290 11.71 -8.03 -17.72
CA ILE A 290 11.09 -8.93 -18.70
C ILE A 290 11.96 -8.92 -19.97
N ALA A 291 12.83 -9.91 -20.12
CA ALA A 291 13.83 -9.91 -21.18
C ALA A 291 13.95 -11.27 -21.86
N ALA A 292 14.54 -11.31 -23.05
CA ALA A 292 14.96 -12.57 -23.62
C ALA A 292 16.10 -13.20 -22.81
N ASP A 293 16.16 -14.54 -22.77
CA ASP A 293 17.29 -15.26 -22.19
C ASP A 293 18.57 -15.13 -23.05
N GLY A 294 19.68 -15.68 -22.56
CA GLY A 294 20.94 -15.71 -23.31
C GLY A 294 20.88 -16.53 -24.61
N GLY A 295 19.86 -17.36 -24.79
CA GLY A 295 19.60 -18.14 -26.01
C GLY A 295 18.72 -17.42 -27.03
N GLY A 296 18.27 -16.20 -26.74
CA GLY A 296 17.39 -15.41 -27.61
C GLY A 296 15.91 -15.78 -27.49
N ASN A 297 15.51 -16.59 -26.51
CA ASN A 297 14.10 -16.87 -26.25
C ASN A 297 13.49 -15.64 -25.58
N ALA A 298 12.60 -14.94 -26.28
CA ALA A 298 11.91 -13.76 -25.76
C ALA A 298 10.92 -14.12 -24.64
N SER A 299 10.75 -13.23 -23.67
CA SER A 299 9.70 -13.37 -22.65
C SER A 299 8.38 -12.84 -23.19
N THR A 300 7.38 -13.70 -23.37
CA THR A 300 6.11 -13.32 -24.00
C THR A 300 4.88 -13.66 -23.18
N ASP A 301 3.79 -12.93 -23.42
CA ASP A 301 2.46 -13.26 -22.87
C ASP A 301 2.41 -13.31 -21.33
N ASN A 302 3.36 -12.65 -20.65
CA ASN A 302 3.34 -12.56 -19.20
C ASN A 302 2.30 -11.53 -18.75
N ARG A 303 1.68 -11.77 -17.60
CA ARG A 303 0.78 -10.84 -16.91
C ARG A 303 1.40 -10.41 -15.60
N VAL A 304 1.64 -9.11 -15.45
CA VAL A 304 2.09 -8.48 -14.21
C VAL A 304 0.96 -7.59 -13.74
N GLU A 305 0.23 -7.99 -12.70
CA GLU A 305 -0.99 -7.29 -12.31
C GLU A 305 -1.18 -7.06 -10.81
N ASP A 306 -1.81 -5.94 -10.47
CA ASP A 306 -2.24 -5.62 -9.11
C ASP A 306 -1.09 -5.71 -8.08
N ASN A 307 0.16 -5.48 -8.49
CA ASN A 307 1.34 -5.46 -7.63
C ASN A 307 1.59 -4.07 -7.03
N TYR A 308 2.17 -4.02 -5.84
CA TYR A 308 2.63 -2.80 -5.19
C TYR A 308 4.16 -2.77 -5.20
N VAL A 309 4.75 -1.70 -5.72
CA VAL A 309 6.19 -1.47 -5.75
C VAL A 309 6.49 -0.16 -5.06
N ARG A 310 7.39 -0.11 -4.10
CA ARG A 310 7.80 1.13 -3.42
C ARG A 310 9.30 1.27 -3.30
N GLY A 311 9.83 2.46 -3.60
CA GLY A 311 11.23 2.79 -3.32
C GLY A 311 12.18 1.95 -4.18
N CYS A 312 11.97 1.99 -5.49
CA CYS A 312 12.83 1.32 -6.47
C CYS A 312 13.79 2.35 -7.06
N ASP A 313 15.09 2.19 -6.79
CA ASP A 313 16.15 3.08 -7.27
C ASP A 313 16.29 3.05 -8.80
N GLY A 314 15.77 2.04 -9.49
CA GLY A 314 15.83 1.95 -10.94
C GLY A 314 14.49 2.09 -11.63
N ASN A 315 14.16 1.14 -12.50
CA ASN A 315 12.88 1.13 -13.23
C ASN A 315 11.84 0.25 -12.53
N GLY A 316 10.57 0.64 -12.57
CA GLY A 316 9.47 -0.20 -12.12
C GLY A 316 9.41 -1.47 -12.99
N VAL A 317 9.31 -1.28 -14.30
CA VAL A 317 9.28 -2.35 -15.29
C VAL A 317 10.31 -2.03 -16.38
N LYS A 318 11.05 -3.05 -16.79
CA LYS A 318 11.89 -2.98 -17.98
C LYS A 318 11.64 -4.18 -18.88
N VAL A 319 11.32 -3.91 -20.13
CA VAL A 319 11.09 -4.91 -21.18
C VAL A 319 12.22 -4.81 -22.21
N LYS A 320 12.81 -5.94 -22.60
CA LYS A 320 13.93 -5.96 -23.57
C LYS A 320 13.88 -7.10 -24.59
N ARG A 321 14.66 -6.93 -25.66
CA ARG A 321 15.14 -7.97 -26.58
C ARG A 321 14.01 -8.80 -27.21
N GLY A 322 13.01 -8.13 -27.78
CA GLY A 322 11.92 -8.81 -28.51
C GLY A 322 10.84 -9.43 -27.62
N SER A 323 10.89 -9.19 -26.31
CA SER A 323 9.84 -9.64 -25.37
C SER A 323 8.50 -8.98 -25.74
N SER A 324 7.46 -9.77 -25.96
CA SER A 324 6.24 -9.27 -26.63
C SER A 324 4.95 -9.75 -25.97
N HIS A 325 3.84 -9.06 -26.24
CA HIS A 325 2.50 -9.42 -25.74
C HIS A 325 2.36 -9.47 -24.21
N ASN A 326 3.29 -8.85 -23.48
CA ASN A 326 3.21 -8.80 -22.02
C ASN A 326 2.18 -7.75 -21.58
N LYS A 327 1.43 -8.06 -20.51
CA LYS A 327 0.38 -7.20 -19.96
C LYS A 327 0.76 -6.73 -18.58
N PHE A 328 0.78 -5.42 -18.38
CA PHE A 328 0.99 -4.77 -17.10
C PHE A 328 -0.30 -4.10 -16.69
N LEU A 329 -0.98 -4.62 -15.67
CA LEU A 329 -2.36 -4.22 -15.33
C LEU A 329 -2.46 -3.74 -13.87
N ASN A 330 -2.97 -2.55 -13.62
CA ASN A 330 -3.32 -2.08 -12.26
C ASN A 330 -2.17 -2.16 -11.22
N ASN A 331 -0.91 -2.12 -11.64
CA ASN A 331 0.21 -2.08 -10.71
C ASN A 331 0.38 -0.66 -10.15
N TYR A 332 0.79 -0.56 -8.89
CA TYR A 332 1.06 0.69 -8.22
C TYR A 332 2.56 0.81 -7.95
N PHE A 333 3.22 1.72 -8.67
CA PHE A 333 4.63 2.03 -8.53
C PHE A 333 4.78 3.33 -7.73
N GLU A 334 5.39 3.26 -6.57
CA GLU A 334 5.60 4.40 -5.70
C GLU A 334 7.08 4.69 -5.58
N ARG A 335 7.47 5.94 -5.86
CA ARG A 335 8.87 6.40 -5.75
C ARG A 335 9.81 5.48 -6.55
N VAL A 336 9.57 5.41 -7.85
CA VAL A 336 10.49 4.79 -8.80
C VAL A 336 11.43 5.87 -9.32
N ASN A 337 12.74 5.61 -9.39
CA ASN A 337 13.69 6.69 -9.67
C ASN A 337 13.80 7.04 -11.16
N PHE A 338 13.87 6.04 -12.05
CA PHE A 338 14.15 6.28 -13.47
C PHE A 338 12.89 6.30 -14.33
N SER A 339 12.21 5.16 -14.46
CA SER A 339 11.02 5.01 -15.30
C SER A 339 10.09 3.95 -14.71
N CYS A 340 8.79 4.15 -14.81
CA CYS A 340 7.82 3.11 -14.44
C CYS A 340 7.85 1.97 -15.45
N PHE A 341 8.02 2.31 -16.72
CA PHE A 341 8.05 1.40 -17.84
C PHE A 341 9.15 1.85 -18.81
N MET A 342 10.11 0.97 -19.05
CA MET A 342 11.15 1.15 -20.05
C MET A 342 11.09 0.00 -21.04
N ASP A 343 10.96 0.33 -22.31
CA ASP A 343 11.14 -0.63 -23.40
C ASP A 343 12.37 -0.19 -24.18
N ILE A 344 13.45 -0.94 -24.04
CA ILE A 344 14.70 -0.65 -24.72
C ILE A 344 15.21 -1.95 -25.32
N ASP A 345 15.31 -2.02 -26.64
CA ASP A 345 16.35 -2.72 -27.41
C ASP A 345 15.88 -3.07 -28.84
N THR A 346 16.84 -3.51 -29.63
CA THR A 346 16.66 -4.31 -30.84
C THR A 346 16.95 -5.79 -30.51
N PRO A 347 16.14 -6.76 -30.98
CA PRO A 347 14.87 -6.57 -31.68
C PRO A 347 13.84 -5.88 -30.78
N ALA A 348 12.95 -5.09 -31.41
CA ALA A 348 11.93 -4.34 -30.70
C ALA A 348 11.00 -5.30 -29.95
N SER A 349 10.76 -5.01 -28.68
CA SER A 349 9.69 -5.62 -27.90
C SER A 349 8.36 -5.06 -28.43
N ILE A 350 7.48 -5.93 -28.93
CA ILE A 350 6.23 -5.48 -29.59
C ILE A 350 4.99 -5.91 -28.81
N HIS A 351 3.89 -5.17 -28.98
CA HIS A 351 2.56 -5.54 -28.49
C HIS A 351 2.45 -5.69 -26.95
N ASN A 352 3.38 -5.10 -26.18
CA ASN A 352 3.22 -5.00 -24.74
C ASN A 352 2.12 -3.97 -24.41
N SER A 353 1.26 -4.27 -23.43
CA SER A 353 0.15 -3.40 -23.03
C SER A 353 0.27 -2.97 -21.57
N VAL A 354 0.06 -1.68 -21.30
CA VAL A 354 0.10 -1.08 -19.97
C VAL A 354 -1.25 -0.42 -19.68
N THR A 355 -2.00 -0.92 -18.70
CA THR A 355 -3.38 -0.47 -18.41
C THR A 355 -3.62 -0.35 -16.91
N GLY A 356 -4.19 0.77 -16.45
CA GLY A 356 -4.56 1.00 -15.05
C GLY A 356 -3.41 1.14 -14.07
N ASN A 357 -2.15 1.16 -14.55
CA ASN A 357 -0.99 1.31 -13.67
C ASN A 357 -0.87 2.76 -13.20
N VAL A 358 -0.49 2.92 -11.95
CA VAL A 358 -0.20 4.22 -11.34
C VAL A 358 1.27 4.26 -11.01
N CYS A 359 1.91 5.41 -11.23
CA CYS A 359 3.31 5.57 -10.93
C CYS A 359 3.65 6.93 -10.33
N THR A 360 4.49 6.94 -9.30
CA THR A 360 5.11 8.13 -8.72
C THR A 360 6.63 7.97 -8.74
N PHE A 361 7.35 9.09 -8.84
CA PHE A 361 8.80 9.10 -9.02
C PHE A 361 9.55 9.67 -7.82
N TRP A 362 10.84 9.37 -7.69
CA TRP A 362 11.72 10.15 -6.82
C TRP A 362 11.99 11.52 -7.44
N TYR A 363 12.03 12.56 -6.62
CA TYR A 363 11.93 13.95 -7.06
C TYR A 363 13.32 14.56 -7.35
N GLU A 364 14.38 13.91 -6.87
CA GLU A 364 15.75 14.43 -6.95
C GLU A 364 16.48 14.07 -8.25
N HIS A 365 15.95 13.16 -9.08
CA HIS A 365 16.62 12.69 -10.28
C HIS A 365 15.92 13.15 -11.58
N ARG A 366 16.75 13.65 -12.50
CA ARG A 366 16.35 14.25 -13.78
C ARG A 366 15.57 13.24 -14.63
N LEU A 367 14.28 13.50 -14.81
CA LEU A 367 13.40 12.71 -15.68
C LEU A 367 13.78 12.89 -17.16
N SER A 368 14.31 11.84 -17.79
CA SER A 368 14.02 11.57 -19.20
C SER A 368 13.32 10.22 -19.29
N THR A 369 12.01 10.23 -19.18
CA THR A 369 11.19 9.09 -19.59
C THR A 369 11.07 9.13 -21.10
N SER A 370 12.00 8.47 -21.80
CA SER A 370 11.91 8.24 -23.23
C SER A 370 11.13 6.94 -23.49
N LEU A 371 9.92 7.07 -24.02
CA LEU A 371 9.30 5.98 -24.78
C LEU A 371 9.91 6.04 -26.18
N SER A 372 11.04 5.36 -26.38
CA SER A 372 11.59 5.12 -27.71
C SER A 372 10.98 3.82 -28.24
N SER A 373 9.90 3.88 -29.00
CA SER A 373 9.44 2.69 -29.75
C SER A 373 10.28 2.57 -31.02
N PRO A 374 11.08 1.50 -31.21
CA PRO A 374 11.66 1.22 -32.51
C PRO A 374 10.55 0.60 -33.39
N ALA A 375 10.00 1.38 -34.33
CA ALA A 375 9.23 0.93 -35.50
C ALA A 375 8.21 -0.24 -35.32
N GLY A 376 7.55 -0.37 -34.16
CA GLY A 376 6.56 -1.41 -33.87
C GLY A 376 5.42 -0.88 -33.00
N THR A 377 4.20 -1.36 -33.26
CA THR A 377 2.95 -0.93 -32.60
C THR A 377 2.86 -1.47 -31.17
N THR A 378 3.58 -0.85 -30.22
CA THR A 378 3.23 -0.98 -28.81
C THR A 378 1.96 -0.17 -28.57
N SER A 379 0.80 -0.85 -28.53
CA SER A 379 -0.48 -0.18 -28.28
C SER A 379 -0.57 0.20 -26.81
N LEU A 380 -0.32 1.47 -26.50
CA LEU A 380 -0.74 2.05 -25.23
C LEU A 380 -2.25 2.26 -25.33
N THR A 381 -3.03 1.24 -24.98
CA THR A 381 -4.47 1.43 -24.78
C THR A 381 -4.62 2.24 -23.49
N ALA A 382 -4.79 3.55 -23.66
CA ALA A 382 -5.18 4.44 -22.58
C ALA A 382 -6.60 4.06 -22.13
N GLY A 383 -6.69 3.09 -21.21
CA GLY A 383 -7.85 3.03 -20.33
C GLY A 383 -8.01 4.41 -19.67
N SER A 384 -9.24 4.80 -19.39
CA SER A 384 -9.67 6.18 -19.06
C SER A 384 -8.98 6.87 -17.86
N GLN A 385 -7.93 6.30 -17.26
CA GLN A 385 -7.16 6.85 -16.13
C GLN A 385 -5.66 6.45 -16.12
N ASN A 386 -4.97 6.37 -17.27
CA ASN A 386 -3.53 6.05 -17.29
C ASN A 386 -2.66 7.31 -17.14
N PHE A 387 -1.76 7.31 -16.15
CA PHE A 387 -0.72 8.33 -15.99
C PHE A 387 0.56 7.92 -16.70
N TYR A 388 1.04 8.79 -17.60
CA TYR A 388 2.40 8.75 -18.12
C TYR A 388 3.09 10.07 -17.80
N PHE A 389 4.20 10.00 -17.07
CA PHE A 389 5.15 11.11 -16.99
C PHE A 389 6.26 10.79 -17.98
N GLY A 390 6.29 11.46 -19.13
CA GLY A 390 7.46 11.40 -19.98
C GLY A 390 7.49 12.24 -21.24
N THR A 391 8.72 12.47 -21.69
CA THR A 391 9.07 13.27 -22.85
C THR A 391 9.46 12.31 -23.97
N VAL A 392 8.66 12.23 -25.03
CA VAL A 392 9.13 11.62 -26.28
C VAL A 392 10.01 12.65 -26.98
N SER A 393 11.32 12.61 -26.75
CA SER A 393 12.30 13.32 -27.60
C SER A 393 13.13 12.28 -28.35
N GLY A 394 12.81 12.11 -29.64
CA GLY A 394 13.59 11.28 -30.55
C GLY A 394 13.34 11.71 -31.99
N THR A 395 14.29 12.46 -32.54
CA THR A 395 14.45 12.70 -33.97
C THR A 395 14.86 11.40 -34.68
N HIS A 396 13.90 10.56 -35.05
CA HIS A 396 14.08 9.61 -36.15
C HIS A 396 12.77 9.52 -36.96
N GLY A 397 12.93 9.64 -38.28
CA GLY A 397 11.87 9.99 -39.23
C GLY A 397 10.61 9.14 -39.13
N ILE A 398 9.50 9.83 -38.88
CA ILE A 398 8.14 9.31 -39.02
C ILE A 398 7.84 9.32 -40.52
N GLY A 399 7.85 8.14 -41.14
CA GLY A 399 7.09 7.94 -42.37
C GLY A 399 5.61 8.05 -42.02
N GLU A 400 4.89 8.90 -42.77
CA GLU A 400 3.46 9.12 -42.65
C GLU A 400 2.68 7.80 -42.49
N VAL A 401 2.01 7.64 -41.35
CA VAL A 401 0.88 6.72 -41.22
C VAL A 401 -0.37 7.59 -41.25
N GLY A 402 -1.16 7.42 -42.30
CA GLY A 402 -2.37 8.20 -42.55
C GLY A 402 -3.39 8.12 -41.42
N ALA A 403 -4.05 9.24 -41.16
CA ALA A 403 -5.36 9.28 -40.51
C ALA A 403 -6.36 8.39 -41.29
N PRO A 404 -7.46 7.88 -40.69
CA PRO A 404 -8.12 8.39 -39.48
C PRO A 404 -8.61 7.34 -38.45
N ASP A 405 -8.70 7.71 -37.17
CA ASP A 405 -9.95 7.52 -36.39
C ASP A 405 -9.98 8.43 -35.15
N THR A 406 -11.12 9.06 -34.91
CA THR A 406 -11.33 10.22 -34.02
C THR A 406 -11.80 9.84 -32.62
N ASP A 407 -11.10 8.93 -31.93
CA ASP A 407 -11.50 8.51 -30.57
C ASP A 407 -10.32 8.42 -29.58
N GLN A 408 -9.46 9.45 -29.57
CA GLN A 408 -8.44 9.57 -28.53
C GLN A 408 -9.01 10.22 -27.27
N ALA A 409 -9.32 9.36 -26.30
CA ALA A 409 -9.54 9.75 -24.91
C ALA A 409 -8.32 10.53 -24.36
N THR A 410 -8.64 11.51 -23.51
CA THR A 410 -7.82 12.60 -22.98
C THR A 410 -6.69 12.16 -22.02
N GLY A 411 -5.71 11.40 -22.50
CA GLY A 411 -4.46 11.15 -21.77
C GLY A 411 -3.71 12.47 -21.50
N ARG A 412 -3.72 12.95 -20.24
CA ARG A 412 -2.94 14.13 -19.84
C ARG A 412 -1.54 13.71 -19.41
N TYR A 413 -0.54 14.12 -20.18
CA TYR A 413 0.87 14.03 -19.81
C TYR A 413 1.22 15.28 -18.98
N PHE A 414 1.73 15.09 -17.76
CA PHE A 414 2.23 16.19 -16.95
C PHE A 414 3.76 16.23 -17.10
N GLN A 415 4.28 17.30 -17.71
CA GLN A 415 5.70 17.64 -17.62
C GLN A 415 5.89 18.59 -16.44
N PRO A 416 6.83 18.31 -15.52
CA PRO A 416 7.50 19.39 -14.82
C PRO A 416 8.16 20.26 -15.91
N ILE A 417 7.86 21.56 -15.93
CA ILE A 417 8.51 22.49 -16.86
C ILE A 417 10.00 22.56 -16.50
N ASN A 418 10.79 21.73 -17.18
CA ASN A 418 12.25 21.76 -17.09
C ASN A 418 12.78 22.94 -17.89
N ASN A 419 12.72 24.14 -17.30
CA ASN A 419 13.55 25.25 -17.77
C ASN A 419 14.87 25.21 -16.98
N PRO A 420 16.00 24.76 -17.56
CA PRO A 420 17.28 24.66 -16.85
C PRO A 420 17.85 26.00 -16.37
N SER A 421 17.23 27.13 -16.73
CA SER A 421 17.55 28.46 -16.19
C SER A 421 16.69 28.90 -15.00
N ASN A 422 15.66 28.14 -14.64
CA ASN A 422 14.79 28.45 -13.50
C ASN A 422 15.11 27.50 -12.32
N THR A 423 16.01 27.94 -11.43
CA THR A 423 16.35 27.23 -10.18
C THR A 423 15.23 27.25 -9.14
N SER A 424 14.07 27.85 -9.43
CA SER A 424 12.86 27.60 -8.63
C SER A 424 12.25 26.28 -9.09
N SER A 425 12.78 25.17 -8.58
CA SER A 425 12.02 23.92 -8.56
C SER A 425 10.74 24.20 -7.78
N THR A 426 9.64 24.42 -8.48
CA THR A 426 8.33 24.36 -7.84
C THR A 426 8.22 22.93 -7.36
N SER A 427 8.46 22.71 -6.06
CA SER A 427 8.32 21.40 -5.47
C SER A 427 6.92 20.92 -5.84
N LEU A 428 6.85 19.69 -6.36
CA LEU A 428 5.58 19.02 -6.55
C LEU A 428 5.07 18.71 -5.13
N ASP A 429 4.51 19.71 -4.45
CA ASP A 429 4.14 19.63 -3.04
C ASP A 429 3.19 18.44 -2.84
N GLU A 430 3.61 17.46 -2.06
CA GLU A 430 2.68 16.46 -1.53
C GLU A 430 2.10 17.05 -0.26
N ILE A 431 0.78 17.05 -0.10
CA ILE A 431 0.12 17.63 1.07
C ILE A 431 -0.84 16.61 1.63
N VAL A 432 -0.79 16.35 2.94
CA VAL A 432 -1.85 15.57 3.58
C VAL A 432 -3.10 16.43 3.71
N THR A 433 -4.20 16.00 3.14
CA THR A 433 -5.45 16.76 3.15
C THR A 433 -6.45 16.28 4.19
N ALA A 434 -6.36 15.00 4.57
CA ALA A 434 -7.20 14.40 5.59
C ALA A 434 -6.58 13.11 6.12
N SER A 435 -6.91 12.76 7.36
CA SER A 435 -6.61 11.45 7.93
C SER A 435 -7.75 10.98 8.81
N THR A 436 -7.88 9.66 8.97
CA THR A 436 -8.80 9.05 9.93
C THR A 436 -8.30 7.67 10.36
N THR A 437 -8.93 7.08 11.36
CA THR A 437 -8.69 5.67 11.74
C THR A 437 -10.01 4.92 11.72
N ALA A 438 -10.02 3.69 11.23
CA ALA A 438 -11.20 2.83 11.17
C ALA A 438 -10.77 1.37 11.30
N ASP A 439 -11.49 0.57 12.07
CA ASP A 439 -11.33 -0.89 12.15
C ASP A 439 -12.21 -1.54 11.07
N ILE A 440 -11.66 -1.62 9.86
CA ILE A 440 -12.43 -1.99 8.65
C ILE A 440 -12.61 -3.51 8.49
N ASP A 441 -11.77 -4.32 9.13
CA ASP A 441 -11.87 -5.77 9.13
C ASP A 441 -12.46 -6.35 10.42
N GLY A 442 -12.60 -5.55 11.47
CA GLY A 442 -13.26 -5.93 12.73
C GLY A 442 -12.36 -6.73 13.67
N ASP A 443 -11.04 -6.65 13.50
CA ASP A 443 -10.07 -7.34 14.34
C ASP A 443 -9.77 -6.59 15.67
N GLY A 444 -10.32 -5.38 15.82
CA GLY A 444 -10.13 -4.52 16.97
C GLY A 444 -8.89 -3.63 16.90
N LYS A 445 -8.15 -3.64 15.79
CA LYS A 445 -6.95 -2.84 15.53
C LYS A 445 -7.19 -1.91 14.33
N PRO A 446 -7.55 -0.64 14.57
CA PRO A 446 -7.89 0.26 13.48
C PRO A 446 -6.73 0.51 12.51
N GLU A 447 -7.04 0.47 11.22
CA GLU A 447 -6.21 0.98 10.14
C GLU A 447 -6.13 2.51 10.18
N VAL A 448 -4.98 3.07 9.78
CA VAL A 448 -4.81 4.51 9.58
C VAL A 448 -4.99 4.84 8.12
N PHE A 449 -5.91 5.74 7.77
CA PHE A 449 -6.10 6.24 6.42
C PHE A 449 -5.56 7.65 6.28
N VAL A 450 -4.83 7.93 5.20
CA VAL A 450 -4.25 9.23 4.89
C VAL A 450 -4.51 9.59 3.44
N ALA A 451 -5.16 10.74 3.23
CA ALA A 451 -5.34 11.36 1.92
C ALA A 451 -4.16 12.28 1.61
N LEU A 452 -3.49 12.01 0.49
CA LEU A 452 -2.35 12.76 -0.03
C LEU A 452 -2.77 13.41 -1.34
N TYR A 453 -2.57 14.72 -1.45
CA TYR A 453 -2.89 15.51 -2.63
C TYR A 453 -1.63 16.15 -3.19
N TYR A 454 -1.52 16.13 -4.52
CA TYR A 454 -0.41 16.69 -5.28
C TYR A 454 -0.97 17.84 -6.13
N PRO A 455 -0.95 19.10 -5.64
CA PRO A 455 -1.62 20.22 -6.28
C PRO A 455 -1.15 20.48 -7.71
N THR A 456 0.15 20.34 -7.95
CA THR A 456 0.78 20.51 -9.26
C THR A 456 0.30 19.50 -10.30
N LEU A 457 -0.08 18.31 -9.84
CA LEU A 457 -0.60 17.22 -10.67
C LEU A 457 -2.14 17.16 -10.67
N ASN A 458 -2.77 17.92 -9.78
CA ASN A 458 -4.18 17.78 -9.43
C ASN A 458 -4.56 16.31 -9.20
N TYR A 459 -3.70 15.59 -8.46
CA TYR A 459 -3.82 14.15 -8.22
C TYR A 459 -4.01 13.90 -6.74
N THR A 460 -4.83 12.92 -6.40
CA THR A 460 -5.03 12.47 -5.02
C THR A 460 -4.82 10.98 -4.93
N LYS A 461 -4.21 10.54 -3.83
CA LYS A 461 -4.28 9.15 -3.37
C LYS A 461 -4.76 9.10 -1.93
N VAL A 462 -5.43 8.01 -1.56
CA VAL A 462 -5.63 7.64 -0.16
C VAL A 462 -4.90 6.33 0.07
N VAL A 463 -4.01 6.33 1.05
CA VAL A 463 -3.28 5.14 1.49
C VAL A 463 -3.71 4.77 2.90
N TYR A 464 -3.59 3.50 3.25
CA TYR A 464 -3.84 3.03 4.60
C TYR A 464 -2.83 1.98 5.07
N SER A 465 -2.70 1.87 6.38
CA SER A 465 -1.95 0.80 7.04
C SER A 465 -2.81 -0.44 7.23
N ASP A 466 -2.18 -1.61 7.46
CA ASP A 466 -2.94 -2.72 8.04
C ASP A 466 -3.19 -2.46 9.54
N GLY A 467 -4.24 -3.06 10.12
CA GLY A 467 -4.52 -3.03 11.55
C GLY A 467 -3.31 -3.38 12.42
N GLY A 468 -3.00 -2.52 13.38
CA GLY A 468 -1.89 -2.69 14.32
C GLY A 468 -0.49 -2.53 13.71
N LYS A 469 -0.38 -2.07 12.46
CA LYS A 469 0.90 -1.80 11.80
C LYS A 469 1.04 -0.32 11.46
N PRO A 470 2.25 0.26 11.63
CA PRO A 470 2.47 1.67 11.33
C PRO A 470 2.64 1.98 9.83
N ASP A 471 2.77 0.99 8.97
CA ASP A 471 3.19 1.22 7.58
C ASP A 471 2.01 1.54 6.65
N LEU A 472 1.92 2.77 6.16
CA LEU A 472 0.98 3.15 5.09
C LEU A 472 1.45 2.55 3.77
N ARG A 473 0.78 1.48 3.31
CA ARG A 473 1.22 0.70 2.14
C ARG A 473 0.12 0.35 1.16
N THR A 474 -1.13 0.32 1.62
CA THR A 474 -2.23 -0.12 0.77
C THR A 474 -2.97 1.08 0.22
N VAL A 475 -3.22 1.08 -1.09
CA VAL A 475 -3.92 2.18 -1.75
C VAL A 475 -5.42 1.92 -1.71
N ALA A 476 -6.18 2.81 -1.08
CA ALA A 476 -7.65 2.77 -1.02
C ALA A 476 -8.32 3.63 -2.10
N TYR A 477 -7.60 4.59 -2.68
CA TYR A 477 -8.13 5.48 -3.70
C TYR A 477 -7.01 6.15 -4.47
N THR A 478 -7.22 6.38 -5.77
CA THR A 478 -6.39 7.27 -6.60
C THR A 478 -7.26 7.96 -7.64
N ASN A 479 -7.03 9.25 -7.90
CA ASN A 479 -7.78 9.94 -8.94
C ASN A 479 -7.11 11.24 -9.41
N VAL A 480 -7.31 11.56 -10.69
CA VAL A 480 -6.97 12.87 -11.29
C VAL A 480 -8.19 13.79 -11.23
N GLY A 481 -8.03 14.92 -10.58
CA GLY A 481 -9.06 15.96 -10.49
C GLY A 481 -9.80 15.99 -9.17
N TRP A 482 -10.09 14.82 -8.59
CA TRP A 482 -10.81 14.74 -7.33
C TRP A 482 -9.86 14.79 -6.14
N LYS A 483 -9.94 15.89 -5.38
CA LYS A 483 -9.28 16.09 -4.09
C LYS A 483 -10.08 15.47 -2.96
N VAL A 484 -9.46 14.67 -2.09
CA VAL A 484 -10.12 14.23 -0.85
C VAL A 484 -9.93 15.31 0.21
N ASN A 485 -11.00 16.02 0.58
CA ASN A 485 -10.94 17.14 1.52
C ASN A 485 -11.14 16.72 2.98
N ALA A 486 -11.85 15.63 3.23
CA ALA A 486 -12.14 15.14 4.57
C ALA A 486 -12.29 13.62 4.56
N LEU A 487 -11.84 12.99 5.63
CA LEU A 487 -12.03 11.57 5.92
C LEU A 487 -12.64 11.46 7.31
N THR A 488 -13.57 10.52 7.48
CA THR A 488 -14.05 10.15 8.81
C THR A 488 -14.40 8.67 8.82
N LYS A 489 -14.36 8.03 9.98
CA LYS A 489 -14.95 6.71 10.15
C LYS A 489 -16.42 6.82 10.52
N ILE A 490 -17.18 5.82 10.13
CA ILE A 490 -18.56 5.58 10.54
C ILE A 490 -18.71 4.09 10.83
N ARG A 491 -19.57 3.72 11.78
CA ARG A 491 -20.07 2.35 11.87
C ARG A 491 -21.48 2.30 11.28
N PRO A 492 -21.63 1.94 9.99
CA PRO A 492 -22.90 2.11 9.29
C PRO A 492 -24.01 1.31 9.96
N PHE A 493 -25.04 2.00 10.47
CA PHE A 493 -26.41 1.52 10.69
C PHE A 493 -26.59 0.08 11.23
N GLY A 494 -25.74 -0.36 12.17
CA GLY A 494 -25.81 -1.70 12.77
C GLY A 494 -24.74 -2.69 12.30
N ALA A 495 -23.81 -2.26 11.45
CA ALA A 495 -22.62 -3.03 11.09
C ALA A 495 -21.73 -3.26 12.32
N THR A 496 -21.00 -4.37 12.30
CA THR A 496 -20.03 -4.73 13.35
C THR A 496 -18.63 -4.15 13.08
N LYS A 497 -18.38 -3.66 11.86
CA LYS A 497 -17.09 -3.13 11.41
C LYS A 497 -17.22 -1.66 11.08
N ASP A 498 -16.13 -0.91 11.22
CA ASP A 498 -16.09 0.47 10.78
C ASP A 498 -15.99 0.54 9.24
N GLN A 499 -16.38 1.68 8.68
CA GLN A 499 -16.15 2.06 7.30
C GLN A 499 -15.59 3.48 7.28
N VAL A 500 -14.75 3.78 6.30
CA VAL A 500 -14.26 5.13 6.02
C VAL A 500 -15.17 5.82 5.01
N VAL A 501 -15.55 7.05 5.33
CA VAL A 501 -16.27 7.98 4.47
C VAL A 501 -15.30 9.08 4.03
N GLY A 502 -15.26 9.35 2.72
CA GLY A 502 -14.47 10.42 2.14
C GLY A 502 -15.33 11.49 1.47
N ALA A 503 -14.95 12.76 1.65
CA ALA A 503 -15.47 13.87 0.86
C ALA A 503 -14.48 14.22 -0.27
N PHE A 504 -14.94 14.11 -1.50
CA PHE A 504 -14.19 14.33 -2.72
C PHE A 504 -14.64 15.64 -3.35
N TYR A 505 -13.71 16.45 -3.82
CA TYR A 505 -13.96 17.76 -4.41
C TYR A 505 -13.21 17.89 -5.74
N LEU A 506 -13.94 18.19 -6.80
CA LEU A 506 -13.39 18.43 -8.13
C LEU A 506 -13.22 19.93 -8.35
N ALA A 507 -11.98 20.42 -8.23
CA ALA A 507 -11.69 21.85 -8.25
C ALA A 507 -12.11 22.57 -9.55
N LEU A 508 -12.20 21.84 -10.67
CA LEU A 508 -12.57 22.41 -11.98
C LEU A 508 -14.06 22.75 -12.10
N THR A 509 -14.92 22.03 -11.37
CA THR A 509 -16.37 22.15 -11.47
C THR A 509 -17.04 22.56 -10.16
N ASP A 510 -16.26 22.72 -9.10
CA ASP A 510 -16.74 22.86 -7.71
C ASP A 510 -17.70 21.73 -7.28
N GLU A 511 -17.58 20.56 -7.91
CA GLU A 511 -18.40 19.40 -7.59
C GLU A 511 -17.88 18.73 -6.31
N THR A 512 -18.80 18.35 -5.43
CA THR A 512 -18.49 17.55 -4.24
C THR A 512 -19.24 16.23 -4.27
N GLN A 513 -18.54 15.15 -3.94
CA GLN A 513 -19.12 13.85 -3.71
C GLN A 513 -18.73 13.35 -2.32
N VAL A 514 -19.59 12.59 -1.68
CA VAL A 514 -19.25 11.86 -0.46
C VAL A 514 -19.48 10.38 -0.72
N TRP A 515 -18.47 9.57 -0.46
CA TRP A 515 -18.54 8.12 -0.64
C TRP A 515 -18.21 7.41 0.65
N VAL A 516 -18.89 6.30 0.90
CA VAL A 516 -18.43 5.30 1.87
C VAL A 516 -17.61 4.26 1.15
N GLY A 517 -16.46 3.91 1.70
CA GLY A 517 -15.65 2.82 1.19
C GLY A 517 -16.24 1.45 1.53
N ALA A 518 -15.73 0.44 0.83
CA ALA A 518 -16.08 -0.95 1.07
C ALA A 518 -14.89 -1.85 0.73
N PRO A 519 -14.80 -3.05 1.34
CA PRO A 519 -13.88 -4.07 0.85
C PRO A 519 -14.30 -4.51 -0.56
N THR A 520 -13.32 -4.70 -1.43
CA THR A 520 -13.44 -5.32 -2.75
C THR A 520 -13.53 -6.85 -2.60
N THR A 521 -13.81 -7.54 -3.70
CA THR A 521 -13.92 -9.01 -3.72
C THR A 521 -12.62 -9.73 -3.34
N ASP A 522 -11.46 -9.10 -3.56
CA ASP A 522 -10.14 -9.58 -3.15
C ASP A 522 -9.73 -9.13 -1.74
N GLY A 523 -10.64 -8.50 -0.99
CA GLY A 523 -10.45 -8.11 0.41
C GLY A 523 -9.74 -6.77 0.63
N ARG A 524 -9.38 -6.02 -0.43
CA ARG A 524 -8.78 -4.69 -0.30
C ARG A 524 -9.86 -3.65 -0.02
N TYR A 525 -9.58 -2.67 0.84
CA TYR A 525 -10.51 -1.57 1.04
C TYR A 525 -10.40 -0.51 -0.07
N GLN A 526 -11.52 -0.11 -0.67
CA GLN A 526 -11.59 0.98 -1.65
C GLN A 526 -12.65 2.02 -1.28
N LEU A 527 -12.30 3.31 -1.36
CA LEU A 527 -13.20 4.39 -0.94
C LEU A 527 -14.37 4.67 -1.89
N THR A 528 -14.26 4.33 -3.17
CA THR A 528 -15.32 4.57 -4.17
C THR A 528 -16.10 3.31 -4.53
N TRP A 529 -15.88 2.21 -3.83
CA TRP A 529 -16.55 0.94 -4.10
C TRP A 529 -17.87 0.78 -3.34
N GLY A 530 -18.06 1.54 -2.26
CA GLY A 530 -19.31 1.54 -1.50
C GLY A 530 -20.34 2.51 -2.08
N ALA A 531 -21.35 2.82 -1.27
CA ALA A 531 -22.42 3.71 -1.67
C ALA A 531 -21.93 5.15 -1.82
N LYS A 532 -22.33 5.81 -2.91
CA LYS A 532 -22.27 7.26 -3.00
C LYS A 532 -23.31 7.83 -2.03
N LEU A 533 -22.85 8.48 -0.97
CA LEU A 533 -23.70 9.03 0.09
C LEU A 533 -24.23 10.43 -0.25
N LEU A 534 -23.44 11.21 -0.99
CA LEU A 534 -23.83 12.53 -1.48
C LEU A 534 -23.26 12.71 -2.89
N ASP A 535 -24.10 13.19 -3.80
CA ASP A 535 -23.72 13.59 -5.15
C ASP A 535 -24.21 15.01 -5.40
N SER A 536 -23.29 15.96 -5.54
CA SER A 536 -23.64 17.34 -5.83
C SER A 536 -23.49 17.68 -7.32
N SER A 537 -23.57 16.69 -8.22
CA SER A 537 -23.37 16.85 -9.66
C SER A 537 -24.00 18.14 -10.20
N GLY A 538 -23.16 19.06 -10.70
CA GLY A 538 -23.54 20.41 -11.13
C GLY A 538 -23.00 21.52 -10.21
N ALA A 539 -23.12 22.78 -10.64
CA ALA A 539 -22.71 23.98 -9.87
C ALA A 539 -23.61 24.25 -8.65
N SER A 540 -23.93 23.20 -7.88
CA SER A 540 -24.79 23.25 -6.70
C SER A 540 -24.17 24.08 -5.56
N GLY A 541 -22.91 24.48 -5.69
CA GLY A 541 -22.22 25.34 -4.74
C GLY A 541 -21.97 24.65 -3.40
N TRP A 542 -22.04 23.31 -3.34
CA TRP A 542 -21.69 22.50 -2.18
C TRP A 542 -20.20 22.26 -2.15
N LYS A 543 -19.54 22.77 -1.12
CA LYS A 543 -18.13 22.47 -0.84
C LYS A 543 -17.99 21.91 0.57
N VAL A 544 -17.83 20.60 0.67
CA VAL A 544 -17.62 19.93 1.97
C VAL A 544 -16.23 20.28 2.49
N ASN A 545 -16.20 20.88 3.68
CA ASN A 545 -14.99 21.31 4.36
C ASN A 545 -14.58 20.33 5.47
N ALA A 546 -15.55 19.65 6.11
CA ALA A 546 -15.28 18.72 7.19
C ALA A 546 -16.38 17.65 7.30
N LEU A 547 -16.00 16.48 7.78
CA LEU A 547 -16.89 15.35 8.07
C LEU A 547 -16.62 14.83 9.49
N THR A 548 -17.67 14.35 10.15
CA THR A 548 -17.53 13.48 11.32
C THR A 548 -18.73 12.54 11.42
N ALA A 549 -18.60 11.38 12.06
CA ALA A 549 -19.74 10.52 12.32
C ALA A 549 -19.68 9.88 13.72
N GLY A 550 -20.84 9.70 14.33
CA GLY A 550 -20.98 9.11 15.66
C GLY A 550 -22.42 9.16 16.16
N LYS A 551 -22.65 8.66 17.38
CA LYS A 551 -23.97 8.69 18.03
C LYS A 551 -24.19 9.99 18.79
N PHE A 552 -25.13 10.82 18.35
CA PHE A 552 -25.41 12.12 18.98
C PHE A 552 -26.70 12.08 19.78
N GLY A 553 -26.67 12.54 21.03
CA GLY A 553 -27.85 12.56 21.90
C GLY A 553 -28.50 11.18 22.07
N ALA A 554 -29.73 11.02 21.54
CA ALA A 554 -30.53 9.79 21.63
C ALA A 554 -30.45 8.91 20.37
N ASP A 555 -29.57 9.23 19.41
CA ASP A 555 -29.41 8.43 18.20
C ASP A 555 -28.99 6.99 18.56
N SER A 556 -29.69 6.00 18.00
CA SER A 556 -29.41 4.58 18.24
C SER A 556 -28.20 4.07 17.44
N ALA A 557 -27.89 4.73 16.33
CA ALA A 557 -26.80 4.41 15.40
C ALA A 557 -25.94 5.65 15.10
N ASP A 558 -24.81 5.46 14.45
CA ASP A 558 -23.97 6.57 14.01
C ASP A 558 -24.69 7.39 12.94
N VAL A 559 -24.56 8.71 13.02
CA VAL A 559 -25.09 9.68 12.06
C VAL A 559 -23.91 10.42 11.44
N LEU A 560 -23.92 10.58 10.12
CA LEU A 560 -22.95 11.39 9.40
C LEU A 560 -23.28 12.88 9.59
N VAL A 561 -22.29 13.66 9.98
CA VAL A 561 -22.37 15.11 10.14
C VAL A 561 -21.45 15.76 9.12
N THR A 562 -22.03 16.57 8.24
CA THR A 562 -21.35 17.14 7.07
C THR A 562 -21.37 18.66 7.14
N ALA A 563 -20.19 19.28 7.22
CA ALA A 563 -20.06 20.73 7.11
C ALA A 563 -19.74 21.11 5.67
N ALA A 564 -20.62 21.88 5.04
CA ALA A 564 -20.46 22.33 3.67
C ALA A 564 -20.78 23.82 3.53
N VAL A 565 -20.08 24.51 2.64
CA VAL A 565 -20.56 25.79 2.11
C VAL A 565 -21.62 25.45 1.07
N VAL A 566 -22.80 26.06 1.17
CA VAL A 566 -23.93 25.89 0.26
C VAL A 566 -24.40 27.27 -0.16
N ASN A 567 -24.27 27.61 -1.44
CA ASN A 567 -24.59 28.95 -1.97
C ASN A 567 -23.92 30.09 -1.17
N GLY A 568 -22.66 29.90 -0.77
CA GLY A 568 -21.89 30.87 0.02
C GLY A 568 -22.24 30.90 1.53
N VAL A 569 -23.18 30.08 2.01
CA VAL A 569 -23.53 29.97 3.42
C VAL A 569 -22.94 28.70 4.00
N GLN A 570 -22.19 28.80 5.10
CA GLN A 570 -21.71 27.61 5.81
C GLN A 570 -22.88 26.95 6.54
N GLN A 571 -23.05 25.66 6.30
CA GLN A 571 -24.06 24.84 6.93
C GLN A 571 -23.46 23.57 7.54
N ILE A 572 -24.12 23.02 8.55
CA ILE A 572 -23.81 21.70 9.12
C ILE A 572 -25.07 20.85 9.05
N TRP A 573 -24.99 19.78 8.26
CA TRP A 573 -26.07 18.86 8.00
C TRP A 573 -25.86 17.55 8.75
N ARG A 574 -26.96 16.84 9.00
CA ARG A 574 -26.97 15.51 9.59
C ARG A 574 -27.74 14.56 8.69
N GLY A 575 -27.32 13.32 8.64
CA GLY A 575 -28.11 12.27 8.02
C GLY A 575 -27.50 10.89 8.17
N ASP A 576 -28.25 9.91 7.69
CA ASP A 576 -27.86 8.51 7.62
C ASP A 576 -27.01 8.21 6.38
N GLY A 577 -26.50 9.23 5.68
CA GLY A 577 -25.70 9.02 4.47
C GLY A 577 -26.45 8.37 3.29
N HIS A 578 -27.73 7.97 3.43
CA HIS A 578 -28.46 7.24 2.40
C HIS A 578 -29.76 7.94 2.01
N THR A 579 -30.53 8.37 2.99
CA THR A 579 -31.85 8.96 2.80
C THR A 579 -31.71 10.42 2.40
N ALA A 580 -32.28 10.79 1.26
CA ALA A 580 -32.41 12.19 0.88
C ALA A 580 -33.45 12.88 1.79
N GLN A 581 -33.21 14.16 2.12
CA GLN A 581 -34.24 14.94 2.81
C GLN A 581 -35.48 15.05 1.92
N SER A 582 -36.67 14.90 2.49
CA SER A 582 -37.93 15.09 1.75
C SER A 582 -37.95 16.46 1.06
N GLY A 583 -38.03 16.48 -0.27
CA GLY A 583 -37.99 17.70 -1.09
C GLY A 583 -36.59 18.20 -1.46
N SER A 584 -35.53 17.52 -0.99
CA SER A 584 -34.15 17.73 -1.43
C SER A 584 -33.76 16.63 -2.41
N SER A 585 -33.02 16.99 -3.46
CA SER A 585 -32.40 16.03 -4.37
C SER A 585 -31.09 15.45 -3.84
N ILE A 586 -30.71 15.76 -2.59
CA ILE A 586 -29.40 15.46 -2.04
C ILE A 586 -29.53 14.27 -1.08
N PRO A 587 -29.00 13.09 -1.45
CA PRO A 587 -28.95 11.93 -0.57
C PRO A 587 -28.09 12.20 0.67
N GLY A 588 -28.39 11.53 1.78
CA GLY A 588 -27.55 11.48 2.97
C GLY A 588 -27.63 12.68 3.94
N VAL A 589 -28.48 13.66 3.67
CA VAL A 589 -28.74 14.82 4.56
C VAL A 589 -30.19 14.89 5.02
N ALA A 590 -30.77 13.75 5.41
CA ALA A 590 -32.20 13.60 5.71
C ALA A 590 -32.79 14.57 6.76
N LEU A 591 -31.96 15.23 7.58
CA LEU A 591 -32.38 16.08 8.68
C LEU A 591 -32.14 17.57 8.40
N SER A 592 -32.83 18.45 9.15
CA SER A 592 -32.59 19.88 9.08
C SER A 592 -31.15 20.23 9.46
N SER A 593 -30.59 21.25 8.82
CA SER A 593 -29.31 21.82 9.22
C SER A 593 -29.32 22.21 10.71
N VAL A 594 -28.28 21.80 11.44
CA VAL A 594 -28.07 22.15 12.86
C VAL A 594 -27.27 23.44 13.03
N TYR A 595 -26.83 24.04 11.92
CA TYR A 595 -26.09 25.29 11.88
C TYR A 595 -26.16 25.94 10.50
N SER A 596 -26.44 27.24 10.44
CA SER A 596 -26.40 27.99 9.18
C SER A 596 -25.91 29.42 9.42
N ASN A 597 -24.79 29.81 8.82
CA ASN A 597 -24.24 31.15 8.95
C ASN A 597 -23.33 31.52 7.77
N SER A 598 -23.42 32.74 7.25
CA SER A 598 -22.57 33.21 6.14
C SER A 598 -21.26 33.86 6.58
N SER A 599 -21.14 34.22 7.85
CA SER A 599 -19.98 34.93 8.41
C SER A 599 -18.95 34.01 9.05
N TRP A 600 -19.28 32.74 9.22
CA TRP A 600 -18.41 31.73 9.80
C TRP A 600 -18.18 30.60 8.81
N ARG A 601 -16.96 30.08 8.76
CA ARG A 601 -16.58 28.88 8.03
C ARG A 601 -16.18 27.79 9.00
N VAL A 602 -16.57 26.55 8.74
CA VAL A 602 -16.09 25.39 9.51
C VAL A 602 -14.75 24.95 8.94
N THR A 603 -13.71 24.91 9.77
CA THR A 603 -12.35 24.49 9.37
C THR A 603 -12.04 23.05 9.75
N ALA A 604 -12.61 22.56 10.85
CA ALA A 604 -12.44 21.18 11.30
C ALA A 604 -13.66 20.74 12.13
N MET A 605 -13.96 19.44 12.09
CA MET A 605 -14.96 18.81 12.93
C MET A 605 -14.47 17.47 13.46
N THR A 606 -14.90 17.13 14.66
CA THR A 606 -14.72 15.81 15.24
C THR A 606 -15.86 15.53 16.21
N ASN A 607 -15.92 14.33 16.78
CA ASN A 607 -16.89 14.01 17.83
C ASN A 607 -16.25 13.13 18.90
N GLY A 608 -16.83 13.19 20.10
CA GLY A 608 -16.46 12.28 21.17
C GLY A 608 -16.92 12.75 22.54
N ALA A 609 -16.80 11.87 23.52
CA ALA A 609 -17.29 12.06 24.88
C ALA A 609 -16.25 12.78 25.77
N ILE A 610 -15.91 14.02 25.42
CA ILE A 610 -14.83 14.79 26.10
C ILE A 610 -15.23 15.35 27.47
N SER A 611 -16.53 15.43 27.78
CA SER A 611 -17.06 16.01 29.02
C SER A 611 -18.10 15.12 29.72
N GLY A 612 -18.13 13.82 29.40
CA GLY A 612 -19.11 12.88 29.96
C GLY A 612 -19.12 11.55 29.23
N SER A 613 -20.26 10.85 29.27
CA SER A 613 -20.46 9.56 28.59
C SER A 613 -21.06 9.68 27.19
N THR A 614 -21.59 10.85 26.82
CA THR A 614 -22.28 11.07 25.54
C THR A 614 -21.36 11.80 24.57
N ASN A 615 -21.34 11.39 23.30
CA ASN A 615 -20.58 12.11 22.29
C ASN A 615 -21.15 13.52 22.09
N SER A 616 -20.25 14.50 22.07
CA SER A 616 -20.55 15.85 21.63
C SER A 616 -20.01 16.05 20.22
N LEU A 617 -20.67 16.89 19.43
CA LEU A 617 -20.10 17.43 18.19
C LEU A 617 -19.12 18.53 18.57
N ILE A 618 -17.86 18.45 18.13
CA ILE A 618 -16.87 19.50 18.31
C ILE A 618 -16.59 20.14 16.96
N THR A 619 -16.74 21.46 16.89
CA THR A 619 -16.60 22.20 15.63
C THR A 619 -15.69 23.41 15.81
N ALA A 620 -14.70 23.52 14.94
CA ALA A 620 -13.88 24.71 14.81
C ALA A 620 -14.46 25.64 13.73
N PHE A 621 -14.62 26.90 14.10
CA PHE A 621 -15.14 27.96 13.25
C PHE A 621 -14.12 29.07 13.05
N GLN A 622 -14.03 29.58 11.82
CA GLN A 622 -13.26 30.75 11.43
C GLN A 622 -14.20 31.85 10.93
N TRP A 623 -14.09 33.04 11.48
CA TRP A 623 -14.84 34.21 11.04
C TRP A 623 -14.27 34.72 9.70
N VAL A 624 -15.15 34.85 8.70
CA VAL A 624 -14.79 35.24 7.33
C VAL A 624 -15.42 36.56 6.88
N ALA A 625 -16.27 37.18 7.70
CA ALA A 625 -16.95 38.43 7.34
C ALA A 625 -16.11 39.71 7.54
N SER A 626 -14.91 39.62 8.11
CA SER A 626 -13.99 40.76 8.28
C SER A 626 -12.53 40.34 8.11
N SER A 627 -11.63 41.31 7.93
CA SER A 627 -10.18 41.07 7.88
C SER A 627 -9.60 40.53 9.20
N SER A 628 -10.26 40.77 10.34
CA SER A 628 -9.92 40.15 11.61
C SER A 628 -10.38 38.70 11.63
N GLN A 629 -9.43 37.77 11.51
CA GLN A 629 -9.69 36.35 11.69
C GLN A 629 -9.98 36.09 13.18
N ILE A 630 -11.19 35.60 13.47
CA ILE A 630 -11.58 35.15 14.80
C ILE A 630 -11.79 33.64 14.69
N ASN A 631 -11.13 32.87 15.54
CA ASN A 631 -11.28 31.42 15.57
C ASN A 631 -11.94 31.00 16.87
N ARG A 632 -12.83 30.01 16.80
CA ARG A 632 -13.54 29.48 17.97
C ARG A 632 -13.70 27.98 17.84
N ILE A 633 -13.69 27.30 18.98
CA ILE A 633 -14.10 25.90 19.05
C ILE A 633 -15.33 25.85 19.95
N TYR A 634 -16.38 25.19 19.45
CA TYR A 634 -17.59 24.93 20.20
C TYR A 634 -17.81 23.43 20.36
N THR A 635 -18.52 23.08 21.43
CA THR A 635 -19.19 21.78 21.57
C THR A 635 -20.69 21.97 21.39
N GLY A 636 -21.32 21.09 20.63
CA GLY A 636 -22.76 20.96 20.49
C GLY A 636 -23.22 19.54 20.83
N ASP A 637 -24.52 19.37 21.05
CA ASP A 637 -25.11 18.03 21.21
C ASP A 637 -25.15 17.27 19.88
N GLY A 638 -24.90 17.95 18.77
CA GLY A 638 -24.99 17.40 17.43
C GLY A 638 -26.42 17.05 17.03
N VAL A 639 -27.45 17.45 17.79
CA VAL A 639 -28.86 17.20 17.50
C VAL A 639 -29.62 18.52 17.37
N GLY A 640 -29.61 19.34 18.42
CA GLY A 640 -30.23 20.66 18.46
C GLY A 640 -29.29 21.79 18.04
N GLY A 641 -27.97 21.58 18.05
CA GLY A 641 -27.03 22.59 17.57
C GLY A 641 -25.55 22.19 17.60
N ALA A 642 -24.73 22.99 16.93
CA ALA A 642 -23.26 22.85 16.87
C ALA A 642 -22.49 23.85 17.75
N THR A 643 -23.19 24.77 18.43
CA THR A 643 -22.57 25.94 19.10
C THR A 643 -23.01 26.13 20.55
N SER A 644 -23.29 25.05 21.29
CA SER A 644 -23.87 25.12 22.63
C SER A 644 -22.92 25.70 23.68
N VAL A 645 -21.65 25.25 23.70
CA VAL A 645 -20.64 25.73 24.66
C VAL A 645 -19.36 26.09 23.91
N GLN A 646 -18.84 27.29 24.16
CA GLN A 646 -17.56 27.72 23.61
C GLN A 646 -16.42 27.23 24.50
N ILE A 647 -15.50 26.45 23.94
CA ILE A 647 -14.34 25.89 24.67
C ILE A 647 -13.02 26.59 24.32
N LEU A 648 -12.98 27.34 23.20
CA LEU A 648 -11.84 28.18 22.82
C LEU A 648 -12.31 29.60 22.44
N PRO A 649 -11.86 30.66 23.15
CA PRO A 649 -12.09 32.05 22.76
C PRO A 649 -10.90 32.74 22.06
N ASP A 650 -9.82 32.03 21.78
CA ASP A 650 -8.59 32.61 21.24
C ASP A 650 -8.74 33.07 19.78
N THR A 651 -8.62 34.38 19.56
CA THR A 651 -8.74 34.99 18.23
C THR A 651 -7.46 34.92 17.41
N THR A 652 -6.33 34.53 18.00
CA THR A 652 -5.00 34.65 17.37
C THR A 652 -4.53 33.38 16.68
N LYS A 653 -5.17 32.24 16.95
CA LYS A 653 -4.74 30.92 16.46
C LYS A 653 -5.76 30.34 15.49
N MET A 654 -5.33 30.00 14.27
CA MET A 654 -6.19 29.33 13.30
C MET A 654 -6.24 27.83 13.60
N VAL A 655 -7.42 27.28 13.87
CA VAL A 655 -7.57 25.83 14.10
C VAL A 655 -7.50 25.11 12.77
N THR A 656 -6.53 24.22 12.62
CA THR A 656 -6.30 23.49 11.36
C THR A 656 -6.91 22.09 11.35
N ALA A 657 -6.92 21.40 12.49
CA ALA A 657 -7.52 20.08 12.61
C ALA A 657 -7.94 19.78 14.06
N LEU A 658 -8.86 18.82 14.21
CA LEU A 658 -9.39 18.35 15.49
C LEU A 658 -9.47 16.82 15.49
N ALA A 659 -9.17 16.19 16.62
CA ALA A 659 -9.38 14.75 16.84
C ALA A 659 -9.73 14.47 18.31
N VAL A 660 -10.36 13.33 18.60
CA VAL A 660 -10.69 12.92 19.97
C VAL A 660 -10.25 11.48 20.21
N GLY A 661 -9.47 11.25 21.26
CA GLY A 661 -9.00 9.92 21.63
C GLY A 661 -8.58 9.85 23.10
N ARG A 662 -8.38 8.64 23.61
CA ARG A 662 -7.97 8.39 25.00
C ARG A 662 -6.54 8.85 25.29
N LEU A 663 -5.58 8.65 24.38
CA LEU A 663 -4.22 9.20 24.45
C LEU A 663 -3.55 9.00 25.81
N GLY A 664 -3.50 7.73 26.24
CA GLY A 664 -2.96 7.32 27.54
C GLY A 664 -3.84 7.66 28.76
N ALA A 665 -5.01 8.29 28.57
CA ALA A 665 -5.97 8.57 29.63
C ALA A 665 -7.16 7.59 29.61
N SER A 666 -7.84 7.45 30.75
CA SER A 666 -9.07 6.64 30.86
C SER A 666 -10.28 7.30 30.18
N THR A 667 -10.25 8.62 30.02
CA THR A 667 -11.32 9.43 29.40
C THR A 667 -10.83 10.02 28.07
N PRO A 668 -11.69 10.10 27.04
CA PRO A 668 -11.36 10.79 25.79
C PRO A 668 -10.93 12.25 26.02
N ARG A 669 -9.93 12.68 25.27
CA ARG A 669 -9.37 14.03 25.28
C ARG A 669 -9.49 14.61 23.88
N LEU A 670 -9.72 15.91 23.80
CA LEU A 670 -9.71 16.63 22.53
C LEU A 670 -8.27 17.05 22.20
N VAL A 671 -7.87 16.76 20.97
CA VAL A 671 -6.64 17.25 20.36
C VAL A 671 -7.00 18.31 19.35
N SER A 672 -6.29 19.41 19.40
CA SER A 672 -6.45 20.52 18.46
C SER A 672 -5.10 20.95 17.94
N SER A 673 -4.99 21.10 16.63
CA SER A 673 -3.84 21.74 16.00
C SER A 673 -4.16 23.18 15.61
N PHE A 674 -3.13 24.02 15.67
CA PHE A 674 -3.20 25.43 15.35
C PHE A 674 -2.08 25.81 14.40
N ASP A 675 -2.38 26.75 13.51
CA ASP A 675 -1.38 27.63 12.93
C ASP A 675 -1.41 28.97 13.69
N ALA A 676 -0.29 29.25 14.37
CA ALA A 676 -0.08 30.47 15.13
C ALA A 676 1.11 31.23 14.53
N ALA A 677 0.82 32.18 13.65
CA ALA A 677 1.83 32.99 12.94
C ALA A 677 2.89 32.14 12.20
N GLY A 678 2.44 31.08 11.49
CA GLY A 678 3.32 30.16 10.76
C GLY A 678 3.91 29.05 11.62
N THR A 679 3.62 29.03 12.93
CA THR A 679 4.02 27.96 13.84
C THR A 679 2.88 26.96 13.99
N GLY A 680 3.10 25.73 13.51
CA GLY A 680 2.21 24.61 13.79
C GLY A 680 2.34 24.19 15.25
N GLN A 681 1.22 24.16 15.97
CA GLN A 681 1.14 23.74 17.37
C GLN A 681 0.09 22.66 17.55
N VAL A 682 0.32 21.70 18.44
CA VAL A 682 -0.68 20.69 18.83
C VAL A 682 -0.86 20.68 20.34
N TYR A 683 -2.11 20.72 20.78
CA TYR A 683 -2.49 20.68 22.19
C TYR A 683 -3.43 19.51 22.44
N VAL A 684 -3.29 18.91 23.62
CA VAL A 684 -4.19 17.86 24.12
C VAL A 684 -4.84 18.36 25.40
N TRP A 685 -6.17 18.38 25.46
CA TRP A 685 -6.88 18.94 26.61
C TRP A 685 -8.12 18.13 27.02
N SER A 686 -8.63 18.38 28.22
CA SER A 686 -9.80 17.70 28.80
C SER A 686 -11.15 18.24 28.30
N GLY A 687 -11.16 19.21 27.38
CA GLY A 687 -12.38 19.85 26.87
C GLY A 687 -12.86 21.05 27.69
N THR A 688 -12.27 21.34 28.86
CA THR A 688 -12.61 22.51 29.69
C THR A 688 -11.55 23.61 29.66
N THR A 689 -10.28 23.25 29.63
CA THR A 689 -9.14 24.18 29.67
C THR A 689 -8.05 23.69 28.74
N ILE A 690 -7.53 24.59 27.91
CA ILE A 690 -6.35 24.32 27.08
C ILE A 690 -5.17 23.99 27.99
N GLY A 691 -4.43 22.93 27.67
CA GLY A 691 -3.18 22.64 28.36
C GLY A 691 -2.23 23.85 28.31
N ALA A 692 -1.49 24.08 29.39
CA ALA A 692 -0.57 25.23 29.50
C ALA A 692 0.59 25.18 28.48
N SER A 693 0.84 24.04 27.86
CA SER A 693 1.90 23.84 26.88
C SER A 693 1.43 22.97 25.73
N ALA A 694 1.88 23.30 24.52
CA ALA A 694 1.68 22.46 23.37
C ALA A 694 2.54 21.19 23.53
N ILE A 695 1.98 20.02 23.19
CA ILE A 695 2.78 18.78 23.09
C ILE A 695 3.71 18.83 21.88
N TYR A 696 3.45 19.73 20.95
CA TYR A 696 4.26 19.97 19.78
C TYR A 696 4.15 21.43 19.34
N SER A 697 5.27 22.06 18.97
CA SER A 697 5.33 23.43 18.45
C SER A 697 6.54 23.58 17.55
N ASN A 698 6.33 23.96 16.28
CA ASN A 698 7.41 24.16 15.31
C ASN A 698 7.04 25.23 14.29
N GLN A 699 7.97 26.15 14.02
CA GLN A 699 7.81 27.27 13.08
C GLN A 699 7.89 26.86 11.60
N PHE A 700 8.28 25.63 11.30
CA PHE A 700 8.51 25.17 9.93
C PHE A 700 7.43 24.22 9.41
N TRP A 701 6.59 23.70 10.30
CA TRP A 701 5.72 22.56 10.02
C TRP A 701 4.26 22.98 10.19
N ALA A 702 3.49 22.90 9.12
CA ALA A 702 2.03 23.02 9.18
C ALA A 702 1.43 21.68 9.58
N ILE A 703 0.46 21.71 10.49
CA ILE A 703 -0.34 20.52 10.84
C ILE A 703 -1.64 20.59 10.06
N THR A 704 -1.83 19.69 9.11
CA THR A 704 -2.96 19.73 8.17
C THR A 704 -4.07 18.74 8.50
N SER A 705 -3.76 17.68 9.23
CA SER A 705 -4.73 16.69 9.68
C SER A 705 -4.31 16.07 11.01
N LEU A 706 -5.33 15.66 11.78
CA LEU A 706 -5.18 14.91 13.01
C LEU A 706 -6.17 13.74 12.98
N ALA A 707 -5.72 12.58 13.46
CA ALA A 707 -6.59 11.45 13.75
C ALA A 707 -6.15 10.76 15.05
N THR A 708 -7.02 9.93 15.60
CA THR A 708 -6.75 9.17 16.82
C THR A 708 -7.25 7.74 16.67
N GLY A 709 -6.50 6.77 17.18
CA GLY A 709 -6.90 5.35 17.19
C GLY A 709 -5.77 4.45 17.68
N ALA A 710 -6.08 3.19 18.00
CA ALA A 710 -5.12 2.18 18.45
C ALA A 710 -4.29 1.59 17.28
N VAL A 711 -3.35 2.38 16.76
CA VAL A 711 -2.47 2.06 15.62
C VAL A 711 -1.40 1.02 15.98
N ASP A 712 -0.99 0.94 17.25
CA ASP A 712 -0.06 -0.08 17.72
C ASP A 712 -0.80 -1.24 18.38
N ALA A 713 -0.07 -2.26 18.82
CA ALA A 713 -0.65 -3.43 19.51
C ALA A 713 -1.20 -3.11 20.92
N THR A 714 -1.15 -1.86 21.38
CA THR A 714 -1.70 -1.45 22.66
C THR A 714 -3.16 -1.05 22.52
N SER A 715 -3.93 -1.20 23.60
CA SER A 715 -5.34 -0.79 23.64
C SER A 715 -5.53 0.73 23.78
N ASN A 716 -4.46 1.52 23.71
CA ASN A 716 -4.51 2.96 23.88
C ASN A 716 -4.60 3.63 22.51
N ASP A 717 -5.37 4.72 22.41
CA ASP A 717 -5.32 5.53 21.20
C ASP A 717 -3.97 6.24 21.10
N GLN A 718 -3.38 6.22 19.92
CA GLN A 718 -2.30 7.09 19.49
C GLN A 718 -2.87 8.29 18.74
N LEU A 719 -2.14 9.39 18.79
CA LEU A 719 -2.34 10.57 17.97
C LEU A 719 -1.60 10.39 16.65
N ILE A 720 -2.32 10.37 15.53
CA ILE A 720 -1.78 10.47 14.18
C ILE A 720 -1.77 11.93 13.78
N THR A 721 -0.62 12.43 13.35
CA THR A 721 -0.43 13.83 12.96
C THR A 721 0.24 13.91 11.60
N SER A 722 -0.37 14.63 10.66
CA SER A 722 0.32 15.03 9.45
C SER A 722 1.07 16.35 9.63
N ILE A 723 2.25 16.38 9.05
CA ILE A 723 3.24 17.43 9.15
C ILE A 723 3.65 17.77 7.73
N ASP A 724 3.25 18.94 7.26
CA ASP A 724 3.65 19.44 5.95
C ASP A 724 4.70 20.56 6.16
N GLN A 725 5.89 20.35 5.63
CA GLN A 725 6.97 21.33 5.52
C GLN A 725 7.20 21.62 4.03
N VAL A 726 7.73 22.80 3.70
CA VAL A 726 8.20 23.10 2.34
C VAL A 726 9.12 21.98 1.85
N GLY A 727 8.66 21.21 0.87
CA GLY A 727 9.39 20.08 0.27
C GLY A 727 9.33 18.75 1.03
N ARG A 728 8.67 18.64 2.19
CA ARG A 728 8.65 17.40 2.98
C ARG A 728 7.30 17.18 3.65
N THR A 729 6.77 15.97 3.53
CA THR A 729 5.46 15.61 4.09
C THR A 729 5.58 14.35 4.94
N GLU A 730 5.19 14.43 6.20
CA GLU A 730 5.28 13.32 7.13
C GLU A 730 3.93 13.04 7.80
N VAL A 731 3.70 11.77 8.09
CA VAL A 731 2.66 11.32 9.00
C VAL A 731 3.36 10.60 10.14
N ARG A 732 3.19 11.13 11.34
CA ARG A 732 3.74 10.56 12.57
C ARG A 732 2.63 10.07 13.47
N TRP A 733 2.98 9.15 14.35
CA TRP A 733 2.09 8.71 15.43
C TRP A 733 2.79 8.86 16.78
N ALA A 734 2.07 9.25 17.82
CA ALA A 734 2.58 9.37 19.18
C ALA A 734 1.50 9.01 20.22
N ASP A 735 1.89 8.76 21.47
CA ASP A 735 0.94 8.41 22.54
C ASP A 735 0.06 9.58 23.02
N GLY A 736 0.31 10.80 22.53
CA GLY A 736 -0.38 12.02 22.94
C GLY A 736 0.01 12.54 24.33
N THR A 737 1.00 11.93 24.99
CA THR A 737 1.57 12.39 26.26
C THR A 737 2.98 12.96 26.08
N THR A 738 3.69 12.48 25.07
CA THR A 738 5.03 12.94 24.68
C THR A 738 4.98 13.78 23.41
N GLY A 739 6.09 14.44 23.09
CA GLY A 739 6.21 15.21 21.85
C GLY A 739 6.11 14.31 20.62
N ILE A 740 5.42 14.80 19.58
CA ILE A 740 5.14 14.04 18.34
C ILE A 740 6.43 13.55 17.66
N THR A 741 7.55 14.24 17.88
CA THR A 741 8.88 13.85 17.37
C THR A 741 9.46 12.59 18.02
N ASN A 742 8.98 12.21 19.21
CA ASN A 742 9.41 11.01 19.92
C ASN A 742 8.66 9.75 19.49
N GLY A 743 7.59 9.92 18.71
CA GLY A 743 6.80 8.84 18.15
C GLY A 743 7.41 8.23 16.89
N GLY A 744 6.71 7.27 16.31
CA GLY A 744 7.12 6.65 15.04
C GLY A 744 6.65 7.45 13.82
N THR A 745 7.31 7.22 12.69
CA THR A 745 6.91 7.75 11.39
C THR A 745 6.09 6.68 10.67
N LEU A 746 4.81 6.95 10.40
CA LEU A 746 3.96 6.08 9.56
C LEU A 746 4.30 6.26 8.08
N TYR A 747 4.63 7.49 7.71
CA TYR A 747 4.93 7.88 6.33
C TYR A 747 5.84 9.10 6.36
N ALA A 748 6.89 9.08 5.54
CA ALA A 748 7.72 10.25 5.29
C ALA A 748 8.01 10.34 3.80
N PHE A 749 7.72 11.50 3.25
CA PHE A 749 8.10 11.94 1.93
C PHE A 749 9.25 12.93 2.11
N PRO A 750 10.49 12.54 1.76
CA PRO A 750 11.69 13.33 2.02
C PRO A 750 11.78 14.60 1.18
#